data_AF-A0A5D6Y1C1-F1
#
_entry.id   AF-A0A5D6Y1C1-F1
#
_cell.length_a   1.000
_cell.length_b   1.000
_cell.length_c   1.000
_cell.angle_alpha   90.00
_cell.angle_beta   90.00
_cell.angle_gamma   90.00
#
_symmetry.space_group_name_H-M   'P 1'
#
loop_
_entity.id
_entity.type
_entity.pdbx_description
1 polymer ?
#
loop_
_entity_poly.entity_id
_entity_poly.type
_entity_poly.pdbx_seq_one_letter_code
_entity_poly.pdbx_strand_id
1 'polypeptide(L)'
;MRTLKRVTGAQAIRIARRLLVVGAIIVYIVVSFQAAIRSYMLGRVLTGPLTIFNTSTAALINDYVGTATVREGRLVKQVLAGDTTPRESTLYLESLSTSTFTGCSGANFDTKLYGNAYLREMYAQLIARASYKFTRLSELELVLPVVDCSFGPVVDGDNTHARVFYVLRRVDQPAAVFVLTASMAIQNYAIPMQHEQGACLVATLSLISDMRASTVQHYFAVALGYPYDAPPLFEIYELLGETSDNKWVLQSLPRDPSQEQTKVLETATSRGIYLHDATIQSNIRHMIWPLDAAPTAVLGVWRWQGRTVLRDNWAWVHYIHAIFGLSTLFSLATLFLVMFRNFRKGKVWIGDAFAQVSSTLVFRGTVVVVSCHFNEYWAVTELSFDSAFTIAELPPMFVVREIAHADFLTLFLCCADFIGYASKTRIDPAFVVLVFEVVLYTHTRLYSLILPGPVVAYLRAYCATIYRLGVATVDPILAQLAPLRLWSASPIPRSNVLFLTATSVIVFAASFCWVVGYVVVKKAWQRQRPGAFAQVSVALSSTHGHARVSSDGSEAEGAEPKRAFTHFELATGAELQNRFGVMCEYDNFVYFKGLRFASADGIYCNGFVIANGKFLLATEDLLAIVAMKLLRTRLRNVYTYEVDGSKLKQTAQLVYPDTLSWKDLLHPNVDILT
;
A
#
# COMPACT_ATOMS: atom_id res chain seq x y z
N MET A 1 28.31 36.84 -32.06
CA MET A 1 26.97 36.24 -32.01
C MET A 1 26.95 35.07 -32.99
N ARG A 2 27.16 33.82 -32.51
CA ARG A 2 27.18 32.64 -33.39
C ARG A 2 25.75 32.30 -33.82
N THR A 3 25.55 32.14 -35.12
CA THR A 3 24.29 31.75 -35.74
C THR A 3 23.77 30.44 -35.13
N LEU A 4 22.70 30.53 -34.33
CA LEU A 4 21.94 29.36 -33.87
C LEU A 4 21.38 28.67 -35.12
N LYS A 5 21.95 27.51 -35.48
CA LYS A 5 21.36 26.60 -36.48
C LYS A 5 19.90 26.37 -36.07
N ARG A 6 18.95 26.64 -36.98
CA ARG A 6 17.52 26.36 -36.79
C ARG A 6 17.37 24.87 -36.45
N VAL A 7 16.84 24.58 -35.25
CA VAL A 7 16.47 23.22 -34.82
C VAL A 7 15.36 22.73 -35.75
N THR A 8 15.56 21.57 -36.38
CA THR A 8 14.53 20.99 -37.25
C THR A 8 13.40 20.37 -36.42
N GLY A 9 12.18 20.27 -36.95
CA GLY A 9 11.04 19.67 -36.23
C GLY A 9 11.33 18.25 -35.71
N ALA A 10 12.06 17.44 -36.49
CA ALA A 10 12.50 16.11 -36.07
C ALA A 10 13.50 16.13 -34.91
N GLN A 11 14.41 17.12 -34.87
CA GLN A 11 15.33 17.30 -33.74
C GLN A 11 14.59 17.73 -32.48
N ALA A 12 13.58 18.61 -32.60
CA ALA A 12 12.75 19.03 -31.49
C ALA A 12 11.97 17.84 -30.88
N ILE A 13 11.40 16.96 -31.72
CA ILE A 13 10.71 15.74 -31.27
C ILE A 13 11.68 14.76 -30.57
N ARG A 14 12.88 14.54 -31.13
CA ARG A 14 13.91 13.69 -30.49
C ARG A 14 14.32 14.24 -29.13
N ILE A 15 14.51 15.55 -29.00
CA ILE A 15 14.83 16.21 -27.73
C ILE A 15 13.68 16.05 -26.73
N ALA A 16 12.44 16.32 -27.15
CA ALA A 16 11.26 16.17 -26.29
C ALA A 16 11.13 14.74 -25.76
N ARG A 17 11.30 13.73 -26.62
CA ARG A 17 11.29 12.31 -26.24
C ARG A 17 12.40 11.97 -25.22
N ARG A 18 13.60 12.50 -25.41
CA ARG A 18 14.71 12.33 -24.45
C ARG A 18 14.42 12.99 -23.10
N LEU A 19 13.78 14.16 -23.09
CA LEU A 19 13.34 14.81 -21.86
C LEU A 19 12.28 14.00 -21.11
N LEU A 20 11.35 13.36 -21.81
CA LEU A 20 10.38 12.44 -21.19
C LEU A 20 11.08 11.25 -20.51
N VAL A 21 12.14 10.73 -21.12
CA VAL A 21 12.93 9.63 -20.53
C VAL A 21 13.71 10.09 -19.30
N VAL A 22 14.20 11.34 -19.29
CA VAL A 22 14.74 11.97 -18.07
C VAL A 22 13.64 12.11 -17.00
N GLY A 23 12.41 12.45 -17.38
CA GLY A 23 11.27 12.44 -16.45
C GLY A 23 11.02 11.05 -15.87
N ALA A 24 10.99 10.02 -16.71
CA ALA A 24 10.75 8.63 -16.30
C ALA A 24 11.81 8.09 -15.34
N ILE A 25 13.10 8.41 -15.57
CA ILE A 25 14.16 8.01 -14.63
C ILE A 25 14.04 8.74 -13.29
N ILE A 26 13.62 10.01 -13.29
CA ILE A 26 13.38 10.76 -12.06
C ILE A 26 12.23 10.13 -11.26
N VAL A 27 11.14 9.75 -11.93
CA VAL A 27 10.03 9.01 -11.30
C VAL A 27 10.55 7.72 -10.66
N TYR A 28 11.33 6.91 -11.39
CA TYR A 28 11.93 5.69 -10.85
C TYR A 28 12.81 5.95 -9.61
N ILE A 29 13.63 7.00 -9.62
CA ILE A 29 14.46 7.42 -8.48
C ILE A 29 13.57 7.80 -7.29
N VAL A 30 12.53 8.62 -7.51
CA VAL A 30 11.61 9.07 -6.47
C VAL A 30 10.90 7.87 -5.82
N VAL A 31 10.35 6.97 -6.62
CA VAL A 31 9.70 5.73 -6.13
C VAL A 31 10.68 4.89 -5.30
N SER A 32 11.91 4.75 -5.77
CA SER A 32 12.96 3.98 -5.06
C SER A 32 13.29 4.58 -3.68
N PHE A 33 13.46 5.90 -3.59
CA PHE A 33 13.73 6.58 -2.31
C PHE A 33 12.51 6.62 -1.39
N GLN A 34 11.30 6.79 -1.95
CA GLN A 34 10.07 6.71 -1.18
C GLN A 34 9.90 5.35 -0.51
N ALA A 35 10.12 4.25 -1.25
CA ALA A 35 10.10 2.90 -0.69
C ALA A 35 11.10 2.74 0.45
N ALA A 36 12.34 3.24 0.30
CA ALA A 36 13.35 3.19 1.35
C ALA A 36 12.96 3.99 2.61
N ILE A 37 12.45 5.22 2.45
CA ILE A 37 11.99 6.05 3.57
C ILE A 37 10.83 5.37 4.29
N ARG A 38 9.86 4.82 3.54
CA ARG A 38 8.73 4.10 4.11
C ARG A 38 9.14 2.82 4.84
N SER A 39 10.11 2.10 4.30
CA SER A 39 10.69 0.91 4.94
C SER A 39 11.32 1.26 6.30
N TYR A 40 12.04 2.38 6.38
CA TYR A 40 12.58 2.89 7.65
C TYR A 40 11.48 3.24 8.66
N MET A 41 10.41 3.90 8.22
CA MET A 41 9.29 4.25 9.10
C MET A 41 8.55 3.01 9.60
N LEU A 42 8.34 2.02 8.74
CA LEU A 42 7.63 0.79 9.07
C LEU A 42 8.38 -0.07 10.09
N GLY A 43 9.73 -0.06 10.04
CA GLY A 43 10.58 -0.68 11.06
C GLY A 43 10.51 -0.01 12.44
N ARG A 44 9.87 1.17 12.57
CA ARG A 44 9.66 1.90 13.84
C ARG A 44 8.21 1.93 14.30
N VAL A 45 7.36 1.06 13.72
CA VAL A 45 5.89 1.07 13.84
C VAL A 45 5.28 2.31 13.20
N LEU A 46 4.37 2.12 12.26
CA LEU A 46 3.68 3.22 11.58
C LEU A 46 2.20 3.23 11.96
N THR A 47 1.71 4.38 12.42
CA THR A 47 0.29 4.58 12.73
C THR A 47 -0.38 5.36 11.61
N GLY A 48 -1.49 4.83 11.09
CA GLY A 48 -2.31 5.44 10.07
C GLY A 48 -3.17 6.61 10.57
N PRO A 49 -3.88 7.28 9.64
CA PRO A 49 -4.82 8.34 9.99
C PRO A 49 -6.02 7.78 10.77
N LEU A 50 -6.67 8.65 11.55
CA LEU A 50 -7.95 8.32 12.18
C LEU A 50 -9.01 8.08 11.09
N THR A 51 -9.65 6.93 11.12
CA THR A 51 -10.60 6.47 10.09
C THR A 51 -11.87 5.95 10.78
N ILE A 52 -13.03 6.24 10.18
CA ILE A 52 -14.31 5.63 10.59
C ILE A 52 -14.45 4.31 9.84
N PHE A 53 -14.48 3.19 10.58
CA PHE A 53 -14.52 1.84 10.01
C PHE A 53 -15.92 1.29 9.86
N ASN A 54 -16.83 1.66 10.75
CA ASN A 54 -18.22 1.26 10.70
C ASN A 54 -19.10 2.34 11.35
N THR A 55 -20.33 2.49 10.87
CA THR A 55 -21.35 3.30 11.52
C THR A 55 -22.63 2.50 11.57
N SER A 56 -23.01 2.09 12.77
CA SER A 56 -24.27 1.41 13.02
C SER A 56 -25.31 2.42 13.52
N THR A 57 -26.54 2.31 13.03
CA THR A 57 -27.63 3.21 13.41
C THR A 57 -28.77 2.43 14.05
N ALA A 58 -29.33 2.95 15.13
CA ALA A 58 -30.59 2.49 15.73
C ALA A 58 -31.66 3.54 15.39
N ALA A 59 -32.40 3.30 14.31
CA ALA A 59 -33.25 4.31 13.69
C ALA A 59 -34.57 4.53 14.44
N LEU A 60 -35.04 3.57 15.23
CA LEU A 60 -36.38 3.60 15.83
C LEU A 60 -36.35 4.20 17.24
N ILE A 61 -35.35 3.88 18.04
CA ILE A 61 -35.34 4.21 19.48
C ILE A 61 -35.54 5.71 19.74
N ASN A 62 -34.96 6.60 18.93
CA ASN A 62 -35.12 8.05 19.07
C ASN A 62 -36.59 8.47 18.94
N ASP A 63 -37.30 7.94 17.94
CA ASP A 63 -38.70 8.29 17.70
C ASP A 63 -39.61 7.73 18.78
N TYR A 64 -39.28 6.55 19.31
CA TYR A 64 -40.00 5.95 20.44
C TYR A 64 -39.78 6.74 21.74
N VAL A 65 -38.56 7.19 22.03
CA VAL A 65 -38.28 8.01 23.21
C VAL A 65 -38.83 9.43 23.06
N GLY A 66 -38.94 9.94 21.83
CA GLY A 66 -39.51 11.25 21.51
C GLY A 66 -38.50 12.40 21.61
N THR A 67 -39.01 13.64 21.62
CA THR A 67 -38.19 14.86 21.59
C THR A 67 -38.12 15.61 22.92
N ALA A 68 -38.85 15.15 23.94
CA ALA A 68 -38.94 15.78 25.25
C ALA A 68 -38.46 14.81 26.36
N THR A 69 -39.12 14.81 27.53
CA THR A 69 -38.84 13.81 28.57
C THR A 69 -39.25 12.42 28.12
N VAL A 70 -38.48 11.38 28.51
CA VAL A 70 -38.76 9.97 28.16
C VAL A 70 -40.21 9.57 28.52
N ARG A 71 -40.75 10.08 29.63
CA ARG A 71 -42.14 9.85 30.07
C ARG A 71 -43.19 10.27 29.04
N GLU A 72 -42.90 11.33 28.29
CA GLU A 72 -43.77 11.90 27.27
C GLU A 72 -43.61 11.20 25.91
N GLY A 73 -42.56 10.38 25.78
CA GLY A 73 -42.27 9.60 24.59
C GLY A 73 -43.35 8.59 24.25
N ARG A 74 -43.42 8.26 22.96
CA ARG A 74 -44.30 7.24 22.40
C ARG A 74 -44.12 5.88 23.11
N LEU A 75 -42.89 5.53 23.44
CA LEU A 75 -42.52 4.31 24.15
C LEU A 75 -43.34 4.16 25.43
N VAL A 76 -43.42 5.20 26.26
CA VAL A 76 -44.12 5.13 27.54
C VAL A 76 -45.62 5.38 27.34
N LYS A 77 -46.01 6.43 26.62
CA LYS A 77 -47.42 6.83 26.50
C LYS A 77 -48.27 5.89 25.65
N GLN A 78 -47.75 5.44 24.52
CA GLN A 78 -48.53 4.67 23.54
C GLN A 78 -48.24 3.16 23.64
N VAL A 79 -46.97 2.76 23.69
CA VAL A 79 -46.60 1.33 23.67
C VAL A 79 -46.84 0.69 25.03
N LEU A 80 -46.44 1.35 26.12
CA LEU A 80 -46.70 0.88 27.48
C LEU A 80 -48.03 1.38 28.06
N ALA A 81 -48.81 2.15 27.30
CA ALA A 81 -50.09 2.75 27.72
C ALA A 81 -49.99 3.58 29.02
N GLY A 82 -48.84 4.23 29.26
CA GLY A 82 -48.57 5.03 30.45
C GLY A 82 -48.22 4.21 31.71
N ASP A 83 -48.31 2.89 31.63
CA ASP A 83 -47.96 1.98 32.70
C ASP A 83 -46.44 1.70 32.68
N THR A 84 -45.82 1.85 33.85
CA THR A 84 -44.37 1.69 34.03
C THR A 84 -44.06 0.66 35.10
N THR A 85 -45.03 -0.18 35.47
CA THR A 85 -44.78 -1.30 36.36
C THR A 85 -43.74 -2.25 35.74
N PRO A 86 -42.82 -2.81 36.55
CA PRO A 86 -41.89 -3.84 36.09
C PRO A 86 -42.61 -4.97 35.40
N ARG A 87 -42.14 -5.33 34.21
CA ARG A 87 -42.65 -6.44 33.40
C ARG A 87 -41.58 -7.52 33.33
N GLU A 88 -41.95 -8.75 33.02
CA GLU A 88 -41.01 -9.87 32.82
C GLU A 88 -40.71 -10.16 31.33
N SER A 89 -40.97 -9.19 30.46
CA SER A 89 -40.74 -9.30 29.01
C SER A 89 -39.68 -8.30 28.51
N THR A 90 -39.26 -8.49 27.26
CA THR A 90 -38.42 -7.57 26.49
C THR A 90 -39.21 -7.07 25.30
N LEU A 91 -39.13 -5.77 25.02
CA LEU A 91 -39.81 -5.14 23.89
C LEU A 91 -38.85 -5.00 22.71
N TYR A 92 -39.31 -5.40 21.53
CA TYR A 92 -38.57 -5.29 20.28
C TYR A 92 -39.27 -4.27 19.38
N LEU A 93 -38.56 -3.23 18.96
CA LEU A 93 -39.07 -2.19 18.08
C LEU A 93 -38.86 -2.64 16.63
N GLU A 94 -39.92 -3.00 15.91
CA GLU A 94 -39.81 -3.52 14.52
C GLU A 94 -39.95 -2.42 13.47
N SER A 95 -40.80 -1.44 13.72
CA SER A 95 -41.01 -0.29 12.85
C SER A 95 -41.40 0.93 13.67
N LEU A 96 -41.59 2.08 13.01
CA LEU A 96 -42.08 3.28 13.71
C LEU A 96 -43.43 3.06 14.39
N SER A 97 -44.25 2.10 13.95
CA SER A 97 -45.58 1.85 14.52
C SER A 97 -45.79 0.49 15.16
N THR A 98 -44.90 -0.47 14.93
CA THR A 98 -45.06 -1.85 15.34
C THR A 98 -43.96 -2.24 16.32
N SER A 99 -44.36 -2.87 17.42
CA SER A 99 -43.47 -3.46 18.41
C SER A 99 -43.98 -4.83 18.83
N THR A 100 -43.07 -5.72 19.21
CA THR A 100 -43.37 -7.11 19.59
C THR A 100 -42.63 -7.51 20.86
N PHE A 101 -43.02 -8.64 21.46
CA PHE A 101 -42.37 -9.24 22.63
C PHE A 101 -41.71 -10.59 22.31
N THR A 102 -41.79 -11.06 21.06
CA THR A 102 -41.28 -12.38 20.65
C THR A 102 -39.90 -12.34 19.99
N GLY A 103 -39.44 -11.19 19.50
CA GLY A 103 -38.15 -11.00 18.82
C GLY A 103 -38.29 -10.19 17.53
N CYS A 104 -37.18 -9.94 16.82
CA CYS A 104 -37.20 -9.18 15.56
C CYS A 104 -37.48 -10.08 14.35
N SER A 105 -38.60 -9.85 13.63
CA SER A 105 -39.07 -10.73 12.54
C SER A 105 -38.33 -10.64 11.20
N GLY A 106 -37.54 -9.58 10.96
CA GLY A 106 -36.86 -9.32 9.67
C GLY A 106 -35.33 -9.29 9.71
N ALA A 107 -34.72 -9.66 10.83
CA ALA A 107 -33.28 -9.55 11.07
C ALA A 107 -32.64 -10.94 11.25
N ASN A 108 -31.31 -11.06 11.08
CA ASN A 108 -30.54 -12.22 11.54
C ASN A 108 -30.42 -12.23 13.07
N PHE A 109 -31.57 -12.15 13.75
CA PHE A 109 -31.72 -11.90 15.17
C PHE A 109 -31.17 -13.08 16.00
N ASP A 110 -30.18 -12.80 16.84
CA ASP A 110 -29.70 -13.75 17.84
C ASP A 110 -30.56 -13.68 19.12
N THR A 111 -31.41 -14.69 19.27
CA THR A 111 -32.31 -14.84 20.43
C THR A 111 -31.58 -15.07 21.75
N LYS A 112 -30.32 -15.52 21.73
CA LYS A 112 -29.50 -15.72 22.94
C LYS A 112 -28.90 -14.39 23.40
N LEU A 113 -28.43 -13.56 22.47
CA LEU A 113 -27.82 -12.26 22.77
C LEU A 113 -28.85 -11.20 23.15
N TYR A 114 -29.99 -11.16 22.46
CA TYR A 114 -31.04 -10.16 22.68
C TYR A 114 -32.27 -10.74 23.38
N GLY A 115 -32.17 -11.96 23.91
CA GLY A 115 -33.25 -12.61 24.65
C GLY A 115 -33.45 -12.06 26.05
N ASN A 116 -34.69 -12.13 26.54
CA ASN A 116 -35.09 -11.54 27.81
C ASN A 116 -34.27 -12.01 29.02
N ALA A 117 -33.97 -13.30 29.11
CA ALA A 117 -33.19 -13.86 30.22
C ALA A 117 -31.78 -13.28 30.27
N TYR A 118 -31.07 -13.26 29.14
CA TYR A 118 -29.71 -12.73 29.06
C TYR A 118 -29.67 -11.22 29.31
N LEU A 119 -30.59 -10.45 28.72
CA LEU A 119 -30.62 -8.99 28.89
C LEU A 119 -30.88 -8.58 30.35
N ARG A 120 -31.73 -9.31 31.06
CA ARG A 120 -32.01 -9.08 32.49
C ARG A 120 -30.87 -9.52 33.37
N GLU A 121 -30.22 -10.64 33.09
CA GLU A 121 -29.03 -11.09 33.82
C GLU A 121 -27.89 -10.06 33.67
N MET A 122 -27.64 -9.59 32.44
CA MET A 122 -26.66 -8.53 32.18
C MET A 122 -26.96 -7.25 32.96
N TYR A 123 -28.23 -6.83 32.99
CA TYR A 123 -28.66 -5.69 33.79
C TYR A 123 -28.45 -5.94 35.29
N ALA A 124 -28.85 -7.09 35.81
CA ALA A 124 -28.72 -7.43 37.22
C ALA A 124 -27.24 -7.42 37.66
N GLN A 125 -26.35 -8.03 36.88
CA GLN A 125 -24.91 -7.99 37.12
C GLN A 125 -24.38 -6.56 37.07
N LEU A 126 -24.80 -5.77 36.08
CA LEU A 126 -24.39 -4.37 35.95
C LEU A 126 -24.79 -3.54 37.17
N ILE A 127 -26.06 -3.61 37.61
CA ILE A 127 -26.56 -2.81 38.75
C ILE A 127 -25.93 -3.27 40.06
N ALA A 128 -25.90 -4.57 40.33
CA ALA A 128 -25.29 -5.14 41.53
C ALA A 128 -23.81 -4.76 41.64
N ARG A 129 -23.16 -4.56 40.48
CA ARG A 129 -21.77 -4.20 40.41
C ARG A 129 -21.52 -2.70 40.40
N ALA A 130 -22.34 -1.87 39.76
CA ALA A 130 -22.10 -0.43 39.55
C ALA A 130 -22.66 0.49 40.66
N SER A 131 -23.62 0.02 41.47
CA SER A 131 -24.37 0.85 42.42
C SER A 131 -23.53 1.63 43.44
N TYR A 132 -22.34 1.13 43.80
CA TYR A 132 -21.43 1.79 44.75
C TYR A 132 -20.86 3.13 44.26
N LYS A 133 -20.81 3.36 42.94
CA LYS A 133 -20.42 4.66 42.35
C LYS A 133 -21.56 5.35 41.64
N PHE A 134 -22.47 4.59 41.04
CA PHE A 134 -23.63 5.14 40.36
C PHE A 134 -24.84 5.10 41.29
N THR A 135 -24.82 5.95 42.33
CA THR A 135 -25.83 5.96 43.40
C THR A 135 -27.25 6.11 42.89
N ARG A 136 -27.48 6.89 41.82
CA ARG A 136 -28.80 7.02 41.19
C ARG A 136 -29.39 5.70 40.70
N LEU A 137 -28.57 4.71 40.31
CA LEU A 137 -29.09 3.40 39.88
C LEU A 137 -29.75 2.63 41.02
N SER A 138 -29.37 2.86 42.28
CA SER A 138 -30.00 2.20 43.43
C SER A 138 -31.43 2.70 43.71
N GLU A 139 -31.80 3.87 43.19
CA GLU A 139 -33.13 4.46 43.32
C GLU A 139 -34.06 4.07 42.15
N LEU A 140 -33.53 3.36 41.15
CA LEU A 140 -34.21 3.00 39.92
C LEU A 140 -34.55 1.50 39.89
N GLU A 141 -35.73 1.17 39.40
CA GLU A 141 -36.12 -0.20 39.08
C GLU A 141 -36.33 -0.39 37.57
N LEU A 142 -36.04 -1.59 37.08
CA LEU A 142 -36.17 -1.95 35.68
C LEU A 142 -37.64 -2.14 35.31
N VAL A 143 -38.13 -1.35 34.35
CA VAL A 143 -39.46 -1.56 33.76
C VAL A 143 -39.39 -2.70 32.75
N LEU A 144 -38.54 -2.56 31.73
CA LEU A 144 -38.21 -3.61 30.76
C LEU A 144 -36.97 -3.27 29.92
N PRO A 145 -36.27 -4.28 29.37
CA PRO A 145 -35.33 -4.09 28.26
C PRO A 145 -36.05 -3.80 26.95
N VAL A 146 -35.42 -2.98 26.10
CA VAL A 146 -35.87 -2.60 24.76
C VAL A 146 -34.74 -2.82 23.76
N VAL A 147 -35.06 -3.48 22.66
CA VAL A 147 -34.14 -3.75 21.55
C VAL A 147 -34.69 -3.07 20.29
N ASP A 148 -33.85 -2.28 19.63
CA ASP A 148 -34.18 -1.67 18.35
C ASP A 148 -33.83 -2.66 17.21
N CYS A 149 -34.84 -3.21 16.53
CA CYS A 149 -34.62 -4.18 15.46
C CYS A 149 -34.01 -3.57 14.20
N SER A 150 -33.97 -2.24 14.07
CA SER A 150 -33.27 -1.56 12.98
C SER A 150 -31.76 -1.41 13.23
N PHE A 151 -31.28 -1.78 14.42
CA PHE A 151 -29.88 -1.64 14.78
C PHE A 151 -28.98 -2.56 13.94
N GLY A 152 -27.98 -1.99 13.26
CA GLY A 152 -27.13 -2.71 12.29
C GLY A 152 -26.67 -4.11 12.73
N PRO A 153 -26.01 -4.27 13.90
CA PRO A 153 -25.61 -5.58 14.42
C PRO A 153 -26.75 -6.58 14.65
N VAL A 154 -27.96 -6.12 14.96
CA VAL A 154 -29.14 -6.99 15.04
C VAL A 154 -29.54 -7.47 13.65
N VAL A 155 -29.57 -6.55 12.67
CA VAL A 155 -29.92 -6.84 11.27
C VAL A 155 -28.91 -7.83 10.66
N ASP A 156 -27.62 -7.58 10.87
CA ASP A 156 -26.51 -8.36 10.31
C ASP A 156 -26.28 -9.70 11.04
N GLY A 157 -26.80 -9.85 12.27
CA GLY A 157 -26.49 -10.99 13.14
C GLY A 157 -25.05 -10.96 13.66
N ASP A 158 -24.53 -9.76 13.92
CA ASP A 158 -23.19 -9.56 14.46
C ASP A 158 -23.19 -9.70 15.99
N ASN A 159 -22.61 -10.78 16.47
CA ASN A 159 -22.53 -11.11 17.89
C ASN A 159 -21.29 -10.52 18.59
N THR A 160 -20.53 -9.65 17.94
CA THR A 160 -19.27 -9.12 18.50
C THR A 160 -19.46 -7.87 19.36
N HIS A 161 -20.63 -7.25 19.24
CA HIS A 161 -21.05 -6.10 20.01
C HIS A 161 -22.57 -6.03 20.06
N ALA A 162 -23.11 -5.41 21.12
CA ALA A 162 -24.54 -5.28 21.34
C ALA A 162 -24.88 -3.91 21.91
N ARG A 163 -26.06 -3.40 21.56
CA ARG A 163 -26.63 -2.20 22.19
C ARG A 163 -28.04 -2.50 22.67
N VAL A 164 -28.30 -2.18 23.93
CA VAL A 164 -29.58 -2.44 24.60
C VAL A 164 -30.02 -1.17 25.32
N PHE A 165 -31.33 -0.95 25.35
CA PHE A 165 -31.94 0.20 26.02
C PHE A 165 -32.79 -0.31 27.17
N TYR A 166 -32.42 0.00 28.41
CA TYR A 166 -33.20 -0.38 29.59
C TYR A 166 -34.11 0.78 29.99
N VAL A 167 -35.42 0.56 29.99
CA VAL A 167 -36.38 1.55 30.51
C VAL A 167 -36.47 1.39 32.01
N LEU A 168 -36.16 2.45 32.73
CA LEU A 168 -36.09 2.49 34.18
C LEU A 168 -37.10 3.51 34.73
N ARG A 169 -37.59 3.28 35.94
CA ARG A 169 -38.34 4.30 36.69
C ARG A 169 -37.77 4.45 38.09
N ARG A 170 -37.99 5.62 38.68
CA ARG A 170 -37.74 5.81 40.12
C ARG A 170 -38.75 5.05 40.95
N VAL A 171 -38.28 4.42 42.02
CA VAL A 171 -39.11 3.67 42.98
C VAL A 171 -40.03 4.63 43.76
N ASP A 172 -39.51 5.79 44.17
CA ASP A 172 -40.24 6.80 44.93
C ASP A 172 -41.15 7.68 44.07
N GLN A 173 -40.79 7.89 42.80
CA GLN A 173 -41.54 8.69 41.84
C GLN A 173 -41.72 7.96 40.50
N PRO A 174 -42.72 7.08 40.35
CA PRO A 174 -42.94 6.30 39.12
C PRO A 174 -43.15 7.11 37.83
N ALA A 175 -43.48 8.40 37.95
CA ALA A 175 -43.58 9.32 36.81
C ALA A 175 -42.20 9.71 36.22
N ALA A 176 -41.12 9.60 37.01
CA ALA A 176 -39.77 9.87 36.55
C ALA A 176 -39.20 8.62 35.86
N VAL A 177 -39.18 8.66 34.52
CA VAL A 177 -38.75 7.56 33.66
C VAL A 177 -37.45 7.92 32.96
N PHE A 178 -36.58 6.93 32.82
CA PHE A 178 -35.25 7.05 32.24
C PHE A 178 -35.04 5.95 31.20
N VAL A 179 -34.17 6.21 30.22
CA VAL A 179 -33.56 5.19 29.37
C VAL A 179 -32.09 5.09 29.75
N LEU A 180 -31.67 3.91 30.19
CA LEU A 180 -30.27 3.56 30.33
C LEU A 180 -29.81 2.85 29.06
N THR A 181 -28.94 3.51 28.30
CA THR A 181 -28.28 2.91 27.14
C THR A 181 -27.06 2.13 27.59
N ALA A 182 -26.97 0.85 27.22
CA ALA A 182 -25.78 0.03 27.40
C ALA A 182 -25.24 -0.36 26.02
N SER A 183 -24.12 0.24 25.63
CA SER A 183 -23.37 -0.16 24.42
C SER A 183 -22.19 -1.04 24.85
N MET A 184 -22.19 -2.29 24.41
CA MET A 184 -21.32 -3.35 24.90
C MET A 184 -20.52 -3.96 23.76
N ALA A 185 -19.23 -4.17 23.96
CA ALA A 185 -18.40 -4.92 23.03
C ALA A 185 -17.31 -5.68 23.78
N ILE A 186 -16.93 -6.83 23.25
CA ILE A 186 -15.73 -7.53 23.74
C ILE A 186 -14.52 -6.91 23.06
N GLN A 187 -13.56 -6.48 23.87
CA GLN A 187 -12.34 -5.81 23.46
C GLN A 187 -11.11 -6.56 23.96
N ASN A 188 -9.96 -6.31 23.33
CA ASN A 188 -8.67 -6.71 23.90
C ASN A 188 -8.27 -5.66 24.94
N TYR A 189 -7.81 -6.11 26.10
CA TYR A 189 -7.23 -5.24 27.11
C TYR A 189 -5.76 -5.60 27.40
N ALA A 190 -5.03 -4.59 27.88
CA ALA A 190 -3.73 -4.77 28.52
C ALA A 190 -3.65 -3.92 29.78
N ILE A 191 -2.97 -4.42 30.81
CA ILE A 191 -2.58 -3.67 32.01
C ILE A 191 -1.06 -3.61 32.01
N PRO A 192 -0.45 -2.57 31.41
CA PRO A 192 0.99 -2.53 31.16
C PRO A 192 1.84 -2.72 32.42
N MET A 193 1.43 -2.11 33.54
CA MET A 193 2.16 -2.23 34.82
C MET A 193 2.19 -3.65 35.39
N GLN A 194 1.21 -4.48 35.03
CA GLN A 194 1.08 -5.86 35.53
C GLN A 194 1.47 -6.90 34.48
N HIS A 195 1.83 -6.47 33.25
CA HIS A 195 2.07 -7.34 32.10
C HIS A 195 0.90 -8.30 31.81
N GLU A 196 -0.31 -7.92 32.19
CA GLU A 196 -1.53 -8.70 32.00
C GLU A 196 -2.22 -8.28 30.70
N GLN A 197 -2.74 -9.26 29.95
CA GLN A 197 -3.41 -9.05 28.66
C GLN A 197 -4.54 -10.07 28.52
N GLY A 198 -5.63 -9.69 27.85
CA GLY A 198 -6.71 -10.63 27.61
C GLY A 198 -7.90 -10.01 26.88
N ALA A 199 -9.05 -10.68 27.02
CA ALA A 199 -10.33 -10.17 26.55
C ALA A 199 -11.11 -9.57 27.72
N CYS A 200 -11.86 -8.52 27.45
CA CYS A 200 -12.79 -7.95 28.42
C CYS A 200 -14.09 -7.51 27.75
N LEU A 201 -15.19 -7.56 28.48
CA LEU A 201 -16.42 -6.88 28.10
C LEU A 201 -16.33 -5.41 28.54
N VAL A 202 -16.43 -4.49 27.59
CA VAL A 202 -16.54 -3.06 27.86
C VAL A 202 -17.97 -2.62 27.60
N ALA A 203 -18.59 -1.99 28.59
CA ALA A 203 -19.92 -1.39 28.50
C ALA A 203 -19.83 0.11 28.79
N THR A 204 -20.22 0.93 27.80
CA THR A 204 -20.47 2.36 28.03
C THR A 204 -21.94 2.57 28.36
N LEU A 205 -22.19 3.20 29.50
CA LEU A 205 -23.50 3.40 30.09
C LEU A 205 -23.88 4.87 30.06
N SER A 206 -25.10 5.18 29.62
CA SER A 206 -25.61 6.54 29.55
C SER A 206 -27.04 6.58 30.05
N LEU A 207 -27.34 7.43 31.04
CA LEU A 207 -28.67 7.56 31.62
C LEU A 207 -29.36 8.83 31.11
N ILE A 208 -30.48 8.68 30.42
CA ILE A 208 -31.18 9.77 29.73
C ILE A 208 -32.60 9.87 30.28
N SER A 209 -33.00 11.07 30.73
CA SER A 209 -34.38 11.38 31.14
C SER A 209 -35.07 12.40 30.24
N ASP A 210 -34.30 13.25 29.56
CA ASP A 210 -34.78 14.33 28.70
C ASP A 210 -33.93 14.40 27.43
N MET A 211 -34.60 14.31 26.29
CA MET A 211 -33.98 14.36 24.96
C MET A 211 -33.54 15.76 24.55
N ARG A 212 -33.95 16.79 25.30
CA ARG A 212 -33.53 18.19 25.10
C ARG A 212 -32.23 18.53 25.82
N ALA A 213 -31.67 17.60 26.60
CA ALA A 213 -30.40 17.80 27.28
C ALA A 213 -29.27 18.03 26.26
N SER A 214 -28.34 18.94 26.57
CA SER A 214 -27.18 19.23 25.72
C SER A 214 -26.01 18.27 25.94
N THR A 215 -25.95 17.64 27.12
CA THR A 215 -24.86 16.74 27.51
C THR A 215 -25.41 15.53 28.27
N VAL A 216 -24.81 14.36 28.02
CA VAL A 216 -25.11 13.11 28.70
C VAL A 216 -23.83 12.62 29.36
N GLN A 217 -23.94 12.14 30.61
CA GLN A 217 -22.83 11.53 31.31
C GLN A 217 -22.66 10.07 30.88
N HIS A 218 -21.41 9.68 30.66
CA HIS A 218 -21.01 8.34 30.27
C HIS A 218 -20.23 7.69 31.41
N TYR A 219 -20.57 6.44 31.71
CA TYR A 219 -19.87 5.62 32.69
C TYR A 219 -19.32 4.37 32.00
N PHE A 220 -18.16 3.90 32.45
CA PHE A 220 -17.58 2.65 31.96
C PHE A 220 -17.76 1.55 33.00
N ALA A 221 -18.32 0.43 32.55
CA ALA A 221 -18.27 -0.82 33.29
C ALA A 221 -17.49 -1.84 32.47
N VAL A 222 -16.45 -2.42 33.07
CA VAL A 222 -15.55 -3.37 32.39
C VAL A 222 -15.54 -4.67 33.17
N ALA A 223 -15.72 -5.79 32.48
CA ALA A 223 -15.53 -7.13 33.04
C ALA A 223 -14.32 -7.79 32.36
N LEU A 224 -13.19 -7.84 33.07
CA LEU A 224 -11.99 -8.53 32.62
C LEU A 224 -12.24 -10.04 32.55
N GLY A 225 -11.63 -10.73 31.58
CA GLY A 225 -11.75 -12.18 31.40
C GLY A 225 -12.99 -12.62 30.61
N TYR A 226 -14.04 -11.79 30.51
CA TYR A 226 -15.19 -12.10 29.65
C TYR A 226 -14.79 -12.13 28.16
N PRO A 227 -15.21 -13.13 27.36
CA PRO A 227 -16.32 -14.07 27.59
C PRO A 227 -15.94 -15.38 28.28
N TYR A 228 -14.67 -15.57 28.67
CA TYR A 228 -14.18 -16.82 29.25
C TYR A 228 -14.55 -16.97 30.72
N ASP A 229 -14.68 -15.84 31.43
CA ASP A 229 -15.21 -15.78 32.79
C ASP A 229 -16.68 -15.29 32.76
N ALA A 230 -17.63 -16.23 32.75
CA ALA A 230 -19.06 -15.96 32.77
C ALA A 230 -19.70 -16.46 34.08
N PRO A 231 -20.61 -15.71 34.72
CA PRO A 231 -21.16 -14.40 34.31
C PRO A 231 -20.16 -13.24 34.45
N PRO A 232 -20.38 -12.09 33.76
CA PRO A 232 -19.42 -10.99 33.76
C PRO A 232 -19.30 -10.32 35.12
N LEU A 233 -18.06 -10.19 35.60
CA LEU A 233 -17.73 -9.48 36.83
C LEU A 233 -17.37 -8.03 36.53
N PHE A 234 -18.38 -7.15 36.52
CA PHE A 234 -18.16 -5.74 36.24
C PHE A 234 -17.43 -5.01 37.37
N GLU A 235 -16.43 -4.21 36.98
CA GLU A 235 -15.77 -3.17 37.75
C GLU A 235 -16.06 -1.81 37.07
N ILE A 236 -16.10 -0.71 37.83
CA ILE A 236 -16.39 0.63 37.27
C ILE A 236 -15.07 1.32 36.96
N TYR A 237 -15.05 2.02 35.84
CA TYR A 237 -13.89 2.72 35.35
C TYR A 237 -14.22 4.17 34.99
N GLU A 238 -13.21 5.02 35.08
CA GLU A 238 -13.20 6.36 34.52
C GLU A 238 -12.27 6.44 33.31
N LEU A 239 -12.62 7.29 32.34
CA LEU A 239 -11.81 7.52 31.15
C LEU A 239 -10.74 8.57 31.45
N LEU A 240 -9.47 8.16 31.40
CA LEU A 240 -8.32 9.07 31.54
C LEU A 240 -7.94 9.75 30.23
N GLY A 241 -8.11 9.04 29.10
CA GLY A 241 -7.77 9.55 27.79
C GLY A 241 -7.67 8.45 26.74
N GLU A 242 -7.01 8.79 25.63
CA GLU A 242 -6.80 7.91 24.49
C GLU A 242 -5.30 7.80 24.18
N THR A 243 -4.82 6.61 23.83
CA THR A 243 -3.43 6.39 23.40
C THR A 243 -3.21 6.87 21.96
N SER A 244 -1.94 7.00 21.55
CA SER A 244 -1.59 7.42 20.18
C SER A 244 -2.05 6.44 19.09
N ASP A 245 -2.21 5.16 19.45
CA ASP A 245 -2.72 4.09 18.59
C ASP A 245 -4.24 3.87 18.72
N ASN A 246 -4.97 4.79 19.36
CA ASN A 246 -6.43 4.83 19.45
C ASN A 246 -7.03 3.71 20.32
N LYS A 247 -6.52 3.55 21.54
CA LYS A 247 -7.12 2.73 22.61
C LYS A 247 -7.61 3.64 23.73
N TRP A 248 -8.65 3.21 24.44
CA TRP A 248 -9.06 3.87 25.67
C TRP A 248 -8.12 3.54 26.82
N VAL A 249 -7.74 4.56 27.58
CA VAL A 249 -7.05 4.41 28.85
C VAL A 249 -8.07 4.61 29.96
N LEU A 250 -8.40 3.52 30.66
CA LEU A 250 -9.42 3.49 31.71
C LEU A 250 -8.77 3.21 33.07
N GLN A 251 -9.19 3.93 34.10
CA GLN A 251 -8.75 3.72 35.47
C GLN A 251 -9.85 3.11 36.33
N SER A 252 -9.54 2.04 37.05
CA SER A 252 -10.52 1.36 37.90
C SER A 252 -10.86 2.20 39.13
N LEU A 253 -12.14 2.19 39.50
CA LEU A 253 -12.64 2.82 40.70
C LEU A 253 -12.94 1.72 41.73
N PRO A 254 -12.01 1.36 42.62
CA PRO A 254 -12.21 0.28 43.58
C PRO A 254 -13.39 0.54 44.51
N ARG A 255 -14.03 -0.54 44.98
CA ARG A 255 -15.12 -0.47 45.96
C ARG A 255 -14.60 -0.04 47.32
N ASP A 256 -13.50 -0.65 47.71
CA ASP A 256 -12.75 -0.31 48.91
C ASP A 256 -11.32 0.09 48.51
N PRO A 257 -11.05 1.40 48.37
CA PRO A 257 -9.73 1.90 48.01
C PRO A 257 -8.62 1.53 49.00
N SER A 258 -8.97 1.05 50.21
CA SER A 258 -7.97 0.62 51.21
C SER A 258 -7.50 -0.83 51.01
N GLN A 259 -8.26 -1.65 50.28
CA GLN A 259 -7.96 -3.06 50.05
C GLN A 259 -7.66 -3.38 48.59
N GLU A 260 -8.31 -2.68 47.66
CA GLU A 260 -8.18 -2.91 46.23
C GLU A 260 -7.27 -1.85 45.59
N GLN A 261 -6.29 -2.31 44.81
CA GLN A 261 -5.44 -1.40 44.05
C GLN A 261 -6.15 -0.91 42.79
N THR A 262 -5.94 0.36 42.48
CA THR A 262 -6.37 0.95 41.22
C THR A 262 -5.58 0.37 40.05
N LYS A 263 -6.29 -0.11 39.03
CA LYS A 263 -5.75 -0.66 37.79
C LYS A 263 -5.90 0.38 36.68
N VAL A 264 -4.88 0.53 35.84
CA VAL A 264 -4.97 1.33 34.62
C VAL A 264 -4.91 0.38 33.44
N LEU A 265 -6.01 0.28 32.70
CA LEU A 265 -6.14 -0.60 31.55
C LEU A 265 -6.14 0.20 30.25
N GLU A 266 -5.58 -0.41 29.22
CA GLU A 266 -5.71 0.02 27.82
C GLU A 266 -6.63 -0.95 27.10
N THR A 267 -7.68 -0.47 26.44
CA THR A 267 -8.65 -1.34 25.75
C THR A 267 -9.09 -0.81 24.39
N ALA A 268 -9.22 -1.71 23.42
CA ALA A 268 -9.82 -1.44 22.12
C ALA A 268 -10.26 -2.74 21.43
N THR A 269 -11.19 -2.64 20.50
CA THR A 269 -11.43 -3.73 19.55
C THR A 269 -10.29 -3.74 18.54
N SER A 270 -9.41 -4.73 18.64
CA SER A 270 -8.26 -4.87 17.73
C SER A 270 -8.65 -5.78 16.58
N ARG A 271 -8.78 -5.26 15.36
CA ARG A 271 -9.07 -6.07 14.16
C ARG A 271 -7.93 -5.97 13.17
N GLY A 272 -7.71 -7.02 12.40
CA GLY A 272 -6.69 -7.01 11.36
C GLY A 272 -6.01 -8.35 11.25
N ILE A 273 -4.85 -8.32 10.61
CA ILE A 273 -4.15 -9.53 10.22
C ILE A 273 -2.67 -9.43 10.57
N TYR A 274 -2.06 -10.56 10.89
CA TYR A 274 -0.63 -10.64 11.15
C TYR A 274 -0.02 -11.92 10.60
N LEU A 275 1.28 -11.90 10.38
CA LEU A 275 2.07 -13.03 9.94
C LEU A 275 2.92 -13.53 11.11
N HIS A 276 2.75 -14.80 11.48
CA HIS A 276 3.34 -15.47 12.65
C HIS A 276 2.96 -14.85 14.01
N ASP A 277 3.25 -13.56 14.22
CA ASP A 277 3.03 -12.83 15.48
C ASP A 277 2.56 -11.38 15.23
N ALA A 278 1.60 -10.92 16.04
CA ALA A 278 1.02 -9.57 16.00
C ALA A 278 2.02 -8.44 16.36
N THR A 279 3.20 -8.78 16.87
CA THR A 279 4.25 -7.84 17.26
C THR A 279 5.37 -7.71 16.22
N ILE A 280 5.46 -8.64 15.25
CA ILE A 280 6.55 -8.72 14.28
C ILE A 280 6.14 -8.16 12.92
N GLN A 281 5.07 -8.71 12.33
CA GLN A 281 4.56 -8.36 11.01
C GLN A 281 3.03 -8.34 11.05
N SER A 282 2.47 -7.14 11.07
CA SER A 282 1.05 -6.98 11.38
C SER A 282 0.46 -5.71 10.79
N ASN A 283 -0.80 -5.79 10.41
CA ASN A 283 -1.65 -4.66 10.07
C ASN A 283 -2.92 -4.76 10.92
N ILE A 284 -2.92 -4.04 12.04
CA ILE A 284 -3.96 -4.14 13.07
C ILE A 284 -4.53 -2.75 13.31
N ARG A 285 -5.84 -2.61 13.15
CA ARG A 285 -6.58 -1.42 13.56
C ARG A 285 -7.10 -1.58 14.98
N HIS A 286 -6.89 -0.57 15.80
CA HIS A 286 -7.52 -0.44 17.10
C HIS A 286 -8.69 0.51 16.99
N MET A 287 -9.87 0.03 17.37
CA MET A 287 -11.12 0.75 17.20
C MET A 287 -11.80 0.95 18.55
N ILE A 288 -12.30 2.16 18.75
CA ILE A 288 -13.15 2.58 19.86
C ILE A 288 -14.36 3.31 19.27
N TRP A 289 -15.34 3.66 20.10
CA TRP A 289 -16.43 4.54 19.70
C TRP A 289 -16.35 5.88 20.43
N PRO A 290 -16.64 7.01 19.78
CA PRO A 290 -16.67 8.29 20.47
C PRO A 290 -17.86 8.35 21.43
N LEU A 291 -17.70 9.08 22.54
CA LEU A 291 -18.75 9.33 23.51
C LEU A 291 -19.53 10.59 23.10
N ASP A 292 -20.67 10.41 22.43
CA ASP A 292 -21.50 11.53 21.97
C ASP A 292 -22.13 12.29 23.16
N ALA A 293 -22.21 13.62 23.08
CA ALA A 293 -22.78 14.44 24.14
C ALA A 293 -24.32 14.53 24.08
N ALA A 294 -24.90 14.52 22.88
CA ALA A 294 -26.34 14.71 22.68
C ALA A 294 -27.12 13.40 22.86
N PRO A 295 -28.25 13.39 23.59
CA PRO A 295 -29.07 12.18 23.79
C PRO A 295 -29.48 11.48 22.50
N THR A 296 -29.85 12.26 21.47
CA THR A 296 -30.26 11.74 20.16
C THR A 296 -29.14 10.98 19.45
N ALA A 297 -27.90 11.45 19.57
CA ALA A 297 -26.73 10.78 19.00
C ALA A 297 -26.37 9.52 19.79
N VAL A 298 -26.40 9.58 21.13
CA VAL A 298 -26.13 8.44 22.02
C VAL A 298 -27.09 7.27 21.73
N LEU A 299 -28.38 7.56 21.55
CA LEU A 299 -29.37 6.54 21.25
C LEU A 299 -29.28 6.05 19.79
N GLY A 300 -29.20 6.97 18.84
CA GLY A 300 -29.42 6.66 17.43
C GLY A 300 -28.20 6.27 16.61
N VAL A 301 -26.98 6.68 17.00
CA VAL A 301 -25.78 6.48 16.18
C VAL A 301 -24.70 5.79 16.99
N TRP A 302 -23.98 4.86 16.37
CA TRP A 302 -22.81 4.20 16.93
C TRP A 302 -21.70 4.15 15.89
N ARG A 303 -20.74 5.08 16.03
CA ARG A 303 -19.59 5.18 15.13
C ARG A 303 -18.40 4.42 15.70
N TRP A 304 -17.80 3.56 14.90
CA TRP A 304 -16.53 2.90 15.21
C TRP A 304 -15.42 3.62 14.47
N GLN A 305 -14.53 4.25 15.22
CA GLN A 305 -13.38 4.98 14.69
C GLN A 305 -12.07 4.40 15.24
N GLY A 306 -11.01 4.50 14.46
CA GLY A 306 -9.73 3.95 14.89
C GLY A 306 -8.55 4.33 14.03
N ARG A 307 -7.38 3.83 14.45
CA ARG A 307 -6.13 3.95 13.72
C ARG A 307 -5.57 2.58 13.43
N THR A 308 -4.98 2.44 12.24
CA THR A 308 -4.25 1.22 11.85
C THR A 308 -2.80 1.33 12.28
N VAL A 309 -2.32 0.35 13.02
CA VAL A 309 -0.92 0.16 13.41
C VAL A 309 -0.31 -0.89 12.49
N LEU A 310 0.70 -0.47 11.76
CA LEU A 310 1.50 -1.30 10.87
C LEU A 310 2.84 -1.60 11.52
N ARG A 311 3.23 -2.87 11.49
CA ARG A 311 4.55 -3.35 11.92
C ARG A 311 5.11 -4.25 10.84
N ASP A 312 6.37 -4.05 10.49
CA ASP A 312 7.12 -4.99 9.66
C ASP A 312 8.59 -4.93 10.06
N ASN A 313 9.02 -5.87 10.91
CA ASN A 313 10.41 -5.97 11.34
C ASN A 313 11.36 -6.40 10.20
N TRP A 314 10.82 -6.90 9.08
CA TRP A 314 11.58 -7.28 7.90
C TRP A 314 11.61 -6.19 6.84
N ALA A 315 10.97 -5.03 7.06
CA ALA A 315 10.93 -3.93 6.11
C ALA A 315 12.31 -3.48 5.59
N TRP A 316 13.38 -3.69 6.38
CA TRP A 316 14.76 -3.36 6.00
C TRP A 316 15.24 -4.06 4.73
N VAL A 317 14.66 -5.21 4.33
CA VAL A 317 15.06 -5.90 3.09
C VAL A 317 14.83 -5.02 1.86
N HIS A 318 13.86 -4.10 1.94
CA HIS A 318 13.52 -3.16 0.88
C HIS A 318 14.49 -1.96 0.76
N TYR A 319 15.51 -1.86 1.63
CA TYR A 319 16.59 -0.89 1.45
C TYR A 319 17.42 -1.13 0.18
N ILE A 320 17.26 -2.27 -0.49
CA ILE A 320 17.74 -2.48 -1.86
C ILE A 320 17.31 -1.34 -2.80
N HIS A 321 16.12 -0.75 -2.60
CA HIS A 321 15.65 0.37 -3.40
C HIS A 321 16.45 1.65 -3.16
N ALA A 322 17.00 1.86 -1.95
CA ALA A 322 17.93 2.96 -1.73
C ALA A 322 19.21 2.78 -2.57
N ILE A 323 19.72 1.56 -2.68
CA ILE A 323 20.90 1.23 -3.51
C ILE A 323 20.58 1.44 -5.00
N PHE A 324 19.39 1.02 -5.46
CA PHE A 324 18.94 1.26 -6.82
C PHE A 324 18.77 2.76 -7.11
N GLY A 325 18.17 3.50 -6.19
CA GLY A 325 18.00 4.95 -6.27
C GLY A 325 19.34 5.69 -6.34
N LEU A 326 20.28 5.38 -5.45
CA LEU A 326 21.62 6.00 -5.41
C LEU A 326 22.45 5.70 -6.66
N SER A 327 22.49 4.44 -7.10
CA SER A 327 23.21 4.06 -8.32
C SER A 327 22.63 4.74 -9.56
N THR A 328 21.30 4.85 -9.63
CA THR A 328 20.60 5.53 -10.73
C THR A 328 20.82 7.04 -10.69
N LEU A 329 20.79 7.65 -9.50
CA LEU A 329 21.09 9.07 -9.30
C LEU A 329 22.51 9.43 -9.73
N PHE A 330 23.50 8.59 -9.38
CA PHE A 330 24.89 8.78 -9.81
C PHE A 330 25.03 8.69 -11.34
N SER A 331 24.33 7.74 -11.96
CA SER A 331 24.28 7.60 -13.42
C SER A 331 23.68 8.83 -14.09
N LEU A 332 22.58 9.36 -13.54
CA LEU A 332 21.93 10.58 -14.01
C LEU A 332 22.82 11.81 -13.83
N ALA A 333 23.54 11.92 -12.71
CA ALA A 333 24.51 12.99 -12.49
C ALA A 333 25.65 12.96 -13.53
N THR A 334 26.15 11.76 -13.84
CA THR A 334 27.14 11.57 -14.90
C THR A 334 26.61 12.05 -16.26
N LEU A 335 25.38 11.68 -16.62
CA LEU A 335 24.73 12.16 -17.84
C LEU A 335 24.60 13.68 -17.85
N PHE A 336 24.16 14.28 -16.74
CA PHE A 336 24.02 15.73 -16.63
C PHE A 336 25.36 16.45 -16.82
N LEU A 337 26.45 15.91 -16.26
CA LEU A 337 27.80 16.43 -16.47
C LEU A 337 28.21 16.38 -17.94
N VAL A 338 27.95 15.27 -18.64
CA VAL A 338 28.23 15.14 -20.09
C VAL A 338 27.40 16.15 -20.89
N MET A 339 26.10 16.24 -20.62
CA MET A 339 25.18 17.17 -21.28
C MET A 339 25.62 18.61 -21.09
N PHE A 340 25.93 19.00 -19.86
CA PHE A 340 26.37 20.35 -19.52
C PHE A 340 27.65 20.75 -20.24
N ARG A 341 28.60 19.82 -20.36
CA ARG A 341 29.87 20.06 -21.06
C ARG A 341 29.68 20.17 -22.57
N ASN A 342 28.85 19.32 -23.16
CA ASN A 342 28.48 19.44 -24.57
C ASN A 342 27.77 20.77 -24.85
N PHE A 343 26.87 21.19 -23.96
CA PHE A 343 26.21 22.48 -24.05
C PHE A 343 27.20 23.66 -24.00
N ARG A 344 28.18 23.63 -23.08
CA ARG A 344 29.26 24.63 -23.03
C ARG A 344 30.10 24.67 -24.31
N LYS A 345 30.23 23.56 -25.02
CA LYS A 345 30.89 23.47 -26.35
C LYS A 345 29.98 23.90 -27.51
N GLY A 346 28.74 24.33 -27.23
CA GLY A 346 27.75 24.73 -28.24
C GLY A 346 27.06 23.55 -28.93
N LYS A 347 27.14 22.34 -28.38
CA LYS A 347 26.50 21.12 -28.91
C LYS A 347 25.30 20.77 -28.04
N VAL A 348 24.10 20.71 -28.63
CA VAL A 348 22.90 20.23 -27.94
C VAL A 348 22.79 18.72 -28.14
N TRP A 349 22.99 17.97 -27.06
CA TRP A 349 22.89 16.52 -27.03
C TRP A 349 22.30 16.06 -25.69
N ILE A 350 21.32 15.16 -25.75
CA ILE A 350 20.70 14.53 -24.57
C ILE A 350 20.79 13.02 -24.78
N GLY A 351 21.59 12.36 -23.95
CA GLY A 351 21.76 10.91 -23.96
C GLY A 351 20.56 10.15 -23.37
N ASP A 352 20.63 8.83 -23.42
CA ASP A 352 19.60 7.97 -22.83
C ASP A 352 19.77 7.83 -21.31
N ALA A 353 18.97 8.54 -20.53
CA ALA A 353 19.04 8.44 -19.07
C ALA A 353 18.77 7.02 -18.53
N PHE A 354 18.15 6.13 -19.32
CA PHE A 354 17.82 4.78 -18.92
C PHE A 354 18.87 3.72 -19.31
N ALA A 355 19.86 4.07 -20.14
CA ALA A 355 20.81 3.08 -20.68
C ALA A 355 21.56 2.29 -19.60
N GLN A 356 21.95 2.95 -18.51
CA GLN A 356 22.64 2.30 -17.39
C GLN A 356 21.71 1.44 -16.54
N VAL A 357 20.45 1.89 -16.35
CA VAL A 357 19.45 1.08 -15.63
C VAL A 357 19.11 -0.17 -16.40
N SER A 358 18.87 -0.07 -17.72
CA SER A 358 18.57 -1.20 -18.60
C SER A 358 19.57 -2.35 -18.45
N SER A 359 20.89 -2.04 -18.42
CA SER A 359 21.92 -3.06 -18.26
C SER A 359 21.91 -3.82 -16.92
N THR A 360 21.20 -3.30 -15.91
CA THR A 360 21.12 -3.89 -14.57
C THR A 360 19.72 -4.40 -14.21
N LEU A 361 18.73 -4.27 -15.11
CA LEU A 361 17.33 -4.58 -14.79
C LEU A 361 17.09 -6.04 -14.36
N VAL A 362 17.72 -7.00 -15.02
CA VAL A 362 17.61 -8.44 -14.65
C VAL A 362 18.15 -8.71 -13.25
N PHE A 363 19.30 -8.11 -12.92
CA PHE A 363 19.87 -8.19 -11.58
C PHE A 363 18.96 -7.54 -10.54
N ARG A 364 18.48 -6.32 -10.81
CA ARG A 364 17.56 -5.60 -9.92
C ARG A 364 16.27 -6.38 -9.68
N GLY A 365 15.66 -6.91 -10.74
CA GLY A 365 14.46 -7.75 -10.66
C GLY A 365 14.70 -9.00 -9.81
N THR A 366 15.83 -9.68 -10.01
CA THR A 366 16.19 -10.87 -9.22
C THR A 366 16.36 -10.54 -7.74
N VAL A 367 17.07 -9.46 -7.42
CA VAL A 367 17.25 -8.98 -6.04
C VAL A 367 15.91 -8.61 -5.39
N VAL A 368 14.99 -7.99 -6.13
CA VAL A 368 13.62 -7.72 -5.65
C VAL A 368 12.87 -9.01 -5.35
N VAL A 369 12.92 -10.02 -6.23
CA VAL A 369 12.26 -11.33 -5.96
C VAL A 369 12.81 -11.96 -4.68
N VAL A 370 14.13 -11.93 -4.49
CA VAL A 370 14.78 -12.45 -3.28
C VAL A 370 14.35 -11.66 -2.04
N SER A 371 14.31 -10.33 -2.13
CA SER A 371 13.84 -9.44 -1.05
C SER A 371 12.39 -9.75 -0.67
N CYS A 372 11.49 -9.85 -1.66
CA CYS A 372 10.10 -10.23 -1.44
C CYS A 372 9.98 -11.60 -0.76
N HIS A 373 10.84 -12.57 -1.13
CA HIS A 373 10.85 -13.88 -0.52
C HIS A 373 11.26 -13.83 0.97
N PHE A 374 12.30 -13.07 1.31
CA PHE A 374 12.69 -12.87 2.72
C PHE A 374 11.62 -12.15 3.54
N ASN A 375 10.86 -11.25 2.92
CA ASN A 375 9.72 -10.59 3.57
C ASN A 375 8.43 -11.43 3.54
N GLU A 376 8.50 -12.72 3.17
CA GLU A 376 7.34 -13.61 2.99
C GLU A 376 6.21 -13.01 2.13
N TYR A 377 6.57 -12.16 1.17
CA TYR A 377 5.66 -11.42 0.30
C TYR A 377 4.66 -10.54 1.07
N TRP A 378 5.01 -10.06 2.26
CA TRP A 378 4.13 -9.29 3.12
C TRP A 378 3.59 -8.01 2.45
N ALA A 379 4.46 -7.17 1.89
CA ALA A 379 4.05 -5.94 1.21
C ALA A 379 3.10 -6.19 0.03
N VAL A 380 3.31 -7.30 -0.70
CA VAL A 380 2.41 -7.74 -1.79
C VAL A 380 1.08 -8.21 -1.22
N THR A 381 1.11 -8.99 -0.14
CA THR A 381 -0.08 -9.49 0.56
C THR A 381 -0.96 -8.35 1.06
N GLU A 382 -0.37 -7.32 1.67
CA GLU A 382 -1.11 -6.13 2.10
C GLU A 382 -1.78 -5.40 0.94
N LEU A 383 -1.06 -5.16 -0.16
CA LEU A 383 -1.64 -4.53 -1.35
C LEU A 383 -2.75 -5.39 -1.99
N SER A 384 -2.58 -6.72 -1.99
CA SER A 384 -3.59 -7.67 -2.44
C SER A 384 -4.86 -7.61 -1.58
N PHE A 385 -4.72 -7.51 -0.26
CA PHE A 385 -5.88 -7.35 0.64
C PHE A 385 -6.56 -6.00 0.49
N ASP A 386 -5.82 -4.90 0.36
CA ASP A 386 -6.39 -3.57 0.08
C ASP A 386 -7.25 -3.58 -1.21
N SER A 387 -6.71 -4.18 -2.28
CA SER A 387 -7.43 -4.35 -3.55
C SER A 387 -8.67 -5.24 -3.39
N ALA A 388 -8.51 -6.39 -2.74
CA ALA A 388 -9.59 -7.38 -2.64
C ALA A 388 -10.68 -6.98 -1.64
N PHE A 389 -10.37 -6.23 -0.59
CA PHE A 389 -11.35 -5.64 0.33
C PHE A 389 -12.20 -4.60 -0.39
N THR A 390 -11.59 -3.81 -1.28
CA THR A 390 -12.32 -2.89 -2.15
C THR A 390 -13.29 -3.64 -3.08
N ILE A 391 -12.87 -4.76 -3.66
CA ILE A 391 -13.73 -5.61 -4.53
C ILE A 391 -14.86 -6.29 -3.75
N ALA A 392 -14.61 -6.62 -2.48
CA ALA A 392 -15.55 -7.28 -1.57
C ALA A 392 -16.44 -6.31 -0.79
N GLU A 393 -16.31 -5.00 -1.01
CA GLU A 393 -17.05 -3.96 -0.28
C GLU A 393 -16.88 -4.07 1.24
N LEU A 394 -15.69 -4.51 1.67
CA LEU A 394 -15.30 -4.59 3.07
C LEU A 394 -14.63 -3.28 3.52
N PRO A 395 -14.63 -2.97 4.83
CA PRO A 395 -13.99 -1.75 5.34
C PRO A 395 -12.52 -1.67 4.90
N PRO A 396 -12.08 -0.54 4.32
CA PRO A 396 -10.78 -0.43 3.68
C PRO A 396 -9.63 -0.71 4.66
N MET A 397 -8.53 -1.23 4.10
CA MET A 397 -7.30 -1.53 4.84
C MET A 397 -6.28 -0.42 4.56
N PHE A 398 -5.72 0.16 5.62
CA PHE A 398 -4.65 1.14 5.46
C PHE A 398 -3.34 0.41 5.17
N VAL A 399 -2.71 0.71 4.03
CA VAL A 399 -1.49 0.04 3.55
C VAL A 399 -0.45 1.04 3.05
N VAL A 400 0.83 0.70 3.21
CA VAL A 400 1.96 1.48 2.68
C VAL A 400 2.26 0.99 1.27
N ARG A 401 1.73 1.71 0.28
CA ARG A 401 1.78 1.26 -1.13
C ARG A 401 3.15 1.44 -1.76
N GLU A 402 3.98 2.34 -1.25
CA GLU A 402 5.24 2.75 -1.88
C GLU A 402 6.25 1.60 -1.99
N ILE A 403 6.26 0.67 -1.04
CA ILE A 403 7.15 -0.51 -1.07
C ILE A 403 6.73 -1.45 -2.22
N ALA A 404 5.47 -1.89 -2.21
CA ALA A 404 4.94 -2.77 -3.26
C ALA A 404 4.97 -2.10 -4.64
N HIS A 405 4.79 -0.78 -4.71
CA HIS A 405 4.93 0.01 -5.93
C HIS A 405 6.34 -0.09 -6.51
N ALA A 406 7.38 0.13 -5.70
CA ALA A 406 8.78 0.05 -6.14
C ALA A 406 9.17 -1.38 -6.58
N ASP A 407 8.70 -2.40 -5.86
CA ASP A 407 8.89 -3.80 -6.23
C ASP A 407 8.24 -4.11 -7.57
N PHE A 408 6.96 -3.77 -7.74
CA PHE A 408 6.22 -4.03 -8.97
C PHE A 408 6.78 -3.27 -10.17
N LEU A 409 7.18 -2.01 -10.00
CA LEU A 409 7.80 -1.22 -11.07
C LEU A 409 9.11 -1.87 -11.54
N THR A 410 9.95 -2.30 -10.59
CA THR A 410 11.24 -2.93 -10.93
C THR A 410 11.05 -4.28 -11.62
N LEU A 411 10.11 -5.12 -11.14
CA LEU A 411 9.76 -6.38 -11.77
C LEU A 411 9.16 -6.18 -13.17
N PHE A 412 8.29 -5.19 -13.32
CA PHE A 412 7.68 -4.87 -14.60
C PHE A 412 8.71 -4.39 -15.63
N LEU A 413 9.63 -3.51 -15.23
CA LEU A 413 10.74 -3.06 -16.08
C LEU A 413 11.63 -4.23 -16.51
N CYS A 414 11.95 -5.14 -15.58
CA CYS A 414 12.71 -6.36 -15.87
C CYS A 414 12.01 -7.23 -16.94
N CYS A 415 10.71 -7.45 -16.80
CA CYS A 415 9.94 -8.22 -17.78
C CYS A 415 9.81 -7.51 -19.14
N ALA A 416 9.60 -6.19 -19.14
CA ALA A 416 9.56 -5.40 -20.38
C ALA A 416 10.91 -5.45 -21.11
N ASP A 417 12.03 -5.45 -20.37
CA ASP A 417 13.38 -5.57 -20.93
C ASP A 417 13.59 -6.95 -21.58
N PHE A 418 13.15 -8.02 -20.91
CA PHE A 418 13.15 -9.37 -21.47
C PHE A 418 12.34 -9.46 -22.77
N ILE A 419 11.13 -8.88 -22.81
CA ILE A 419 10.30 -8.82 -24.03
C ILE A 419 11.05 -8.08 -25.15
N GLY A 420 11.67 -6.95 -24.84
CA GLY A 420 12.50 -6.19 -25.79
C GLY A 420 13.66 -7.03 -26.33
N TYR A 421 14.36 -7.75 -25.45
CA TYR A 421 15.48 -8.62 -25.84
C TYR A 421 15.03 -9.79 -26.72
N ALA A 422 14.01 -10.55 -26.30
CA ALA A 422 13.46 -11.68 -27.05
C ALA A 422 12.91 -11.25 -28.41
N SER A 423 12.30 -10.06 -28.48
CA SER A 423 11.77 -9.50 -29.72
C SER A 423 12.82 -8.77 -30.57
N LYS A 424 14.08 -8.64 -30.10
CA LYS A 424 15.12 -7.81 -30.73
C LYS A 424 14.64 -6.39 -31.02
N THR A 425 13.95 -5.78 -30.06
CA THR A 425 13.31 -4.46 -30.19
C THR A 425 13.68 -3.57 -29.01
N ARG A 426 13.97 -2.29 -29.29
CA ARG A 426 14.14 -1.25 -28.26
C ARG A 426 12.79 -0.67 -27.87
N ILE A 427 12.44 -0.69 -26.60
CA ILE A 427 11.16 -0.21 -26.07
C ILE A 427 11.42 1.07 -25.29
N ASP A 428 10.65 2.11 -25.60
CA ASP A 428 10.85 3.43 -25.00
C ASP A 428 10.65 3.41 -23.47
N PRO A 429 11.65 3.78 -22.65
CA PRO A 429 11.52 3.74 -21.20
C PRO A 429 10.41 4.64 -20.65
N ALA A 430 10.19 5.83 -21.24
CA ALA A 430 9.14 6.73 -20.79
C ALA A 430 7.76 6.14 -21.04
N PHE A 431 7.58 5.44 -22.17
CA PHE A 431 6.34 4.70 -22.44
C PHE A 431 6.12 3.58 -21.42
N VAL A 432 7.14 2.77 -21.12
CA VAL A 432 7.03 1.65 -20.18
C VAL A 432 6.65 2.14 -18.78
N VAL A 433 7.37 3.14 -18.25
CA VAL A 433 7.06 3.71 -16.94
C VAL A 433 5.66 4.33 -16.92
N LEU A 434 5.29 5.11 -17.95
CA LEU A 434 3.97 5.73 -18.03
C LEU A 434 2.83 4.70 -18.04
N VAL A 435 2.95 3.64 -18.85
CA VAL A 435 1.95 2.56 -18.92
C VAL A 435 1.78 1.92 -17.54
N PHE A 436 2.88 1.61 -16.87
CA PHE A 436 2.83 1.02 -15.54
C PHE A 436 2.14 1.93 -14.52
N GLU A 437 2.53 3.21 -14.44
CA GLU A 437 1.93 4.17 -13.51
C GLU A 437 0.42 4.35 -13.76
N VAL A 438 0.00 4.43 -15.02
CA VAL A 438 -1.42 4.55 -15.38
C VAL A 438 -2.19 3.29 -15.01
N VAL A 439 -1.66 2.10 -15.29
CA VAL A 439 -2.31 0.83 -14.95
C VAL A 439 -2.37 0.64 -13.43
N LEU A 440 -1.28 0.92 -12.71
CA LEU A 440 -1.25 0.84 -11.26
C LEU A 440 -2.20 1.85 -10.61
N TYR A 441 -2.35 3.06 -11.16
CA TYR A 441 -3.32 4.03 -10.65
C TYR A 441 -4.77 3.57 -10.89
N THR A 442 -5.04 2.91 -12.02
CA THR A 442 -6.40 2.52 -12.45
C THR A 442 -6.79 1.08 -12.10
N HIS A 443 -5.89 0.30 -11.48
CA HIS A 443 -6.07 -1.15 -11.26
C HIS A 443 -7.40 -1.53 -10.59
N THR A 444 -7.87 -0.76 -9.60
CA THR A 444 -9.14 -1.03 -8.92
C THR A 444 -10.35 -0.98 -9.85
N ARG A 445 -10.36 -0.02 -10.79
CA ARG A 445 -11.39 0.08 -11.84
C ARG A 445 -11.24 -1.00 -12.90
N LEU A 446 -9.99 -1.40 -13.20
CA LEU A 446 -9.72 -2.48 -14.15
C LEU A 446 -10.23 -3.83 -13.63
N TYR A 447 -10.24 -4.07 -12.31
CA TYR A 447 -10.83 -5.28 -11.75
C TYR A 447 -12.29 -5.47 -12.17
N SER A 448 -13.12 -4.44 -12.08
CA SER A 448 -14.53 -4.53 -12.47
C SER A 448 -14.75 -4.69 -13.98
N LEU A 449 -13.80 -4.28 -14.82
CA LEU A 449 -13.92 -4.29 -16.28
C LEU A 449 -13.33 -5.55 -16.93
N ILE A 450 -12.25 -6.10 -16.37
CA ILE A 450 -11.41 -7.10 -17.01
C ILE A 450 -11.46 -8.45 -16.28
N LEU A 451 -11.66 -8.50 -14.96
CA LEU A 451 -11.67 -9.80 -14.26
C LEU A 451 -12.88 -10.64 -14.66
N PRO A 452 -12.67 -11.94 -14.93
CA PRO A 452 -13.76 -12.89 -15.02
C PRO A 452 -14.56 -12.94 -13.72
N GLY A 453 -15.89 -13.05 -13.84
CA GLY A 453 -16.81 -13.18 -12.68
C GLY A 453 -16.40 -14.25 -11.65
N PRO A 454 -15.93 -15.46 -12.05
CA PRO A 454 -15.46 -16.47 -11.10
C PRO A 454 -14.27 -16.02 -10.24
N VAL A 455 -13.35 -15.23 -10.81
CA VAL A 455 -12.18 -14.72 -10.08
C VAL A 455 -12.62 -13.69 -9.04
N VAL A 456 -13.53 -12.79 -9.43
CA VAL A 456 -14.13 -11.81 -8.51
C VAL A 456 -14.84 -12.54 -7.36
N ALA A 457 -15.66 -13.55 -7.66
CA ALA A 457 -16.35 -14.34 -6.64
C ALA A 457 -15.37 -15.04 -5.68
N TYR A 458 -14.28 -15.61 -6.20
CA TYR A 458 -13.22 -16.19 -5.38
C TYR A 458 -12.57 -15.15 -4.45
N LEU A 459 -12.19 -13.98 -4.97
CA LEU A 459 -11.56 -12.92 -4.17
C LEU A 459 -12.49 -12.44 -3.04
N ARG A 460 -13.79 -12.28 -3.33
CA ARG A 460 -14.79 -11.92 -2.32
C ARG A 460 -14.93 -12.98 -1.24
N ALA A 461 -15.07 -14.24 -1.64
CA ALA A 461 -15.21 -15.35 -0.70
C ALA A 461 -13.97 -15.52 0.19
N TYR A 462 -12.78 -15.41 -0.39
CA TYR A 462 -11.51 -15.49 0.34
C TYR A 462 -11.39 -14.35 1.35
N CYS A 463 -11.64 -13.10 0.95
CA CYS A 463 -11.54 -11.96 1.85
C CYS A 463 -12.60 -11.98 2.96
N ALA A 464 -13.85 -12.37 2.65
CA ALA A 464 -14.88 -12.54 3.66
C ALA A 464 -14.50 -13.59 4.72
N THR A 465 -13.85 -14.68 4.28
CA THR A 465 -13.34 -15.74 5.18
C THR A 465 -12.22 -15.21 6.07
N ILE A 466 -11.21 -14.56 5.50
CA ILE A 466 -10.09 -13.99 6.27
C ILE A 466 -10.58 -12.89 7.22
N TYR A 467 -11.51 -12.04 6.78
CA TYR A 467 -12.10 -11.00 7.60
C TYR A 467 -12.77 -11.58 8.86
N ARG A 468 -13.50 -12.69 8.72
CA ARG A 468 -14.18 -13.38 9.83
C ARG A 468 -13.27 -14.27 10.68
N LEU A 469 -12.05 -14.58 10.22
CA LEU A 469 -11.10 -15.44 10.95
C LEU A 469 -10.74 -14.88 12.34
N GLY A 470 -10.88 -13.57 12.54
CA GLY A 470 -10.63 -12.92 13.83
C GLY A 470 -11.73 -13.08 14.88
N VAL A 471 -12.89 -13.63 14.51
CA VAL A 471 -13.95 -13.94 15.48
C VAL A 471 -13.56 -15.20 16.24
N ALA A 472 -13.36 -15.08 17.54
CA ALA A 472 -12.95 -16.19 18.39
C ALA A 472 -13.99 -17.32 18.34
N THR A 473 -13.52 -18.53 18.01
CA THR A 473 -14.32 -19.74 18.15
C THR A 473 -14.38 -20.11 19.64
N VAL A 474 -15.57 -20.48 20.11
CA VAL A 474 -15.76 -20.95 21.48
C VAL A 474 -16.57 -22.24 21.49
N ASP A 475 -16.39 -23.01 22.55
CA ASP A 475 -17.16 -24.20 22.80
C ASP A 475 -18.68 -23.91 22.85
N PRO A 476 -19.55 -24.82 22.37
CA PRO A 476 -21.00 -24.64 22.43
C PRO A 476 -21.56 -24.33 23.83
N ILE A 477 -20.92 -24.81 24.90
CA ILE A 477 -21.30 -24.52 26.29
C ILE A 477 -21.01 -23.05 26.61
N LEU A 478 -19.79 -22.59 26.33
CA LEU A 478 -19.41 -21.19 26.54
C LEU A 478 -20.26 -20.26 25.66
N ALA A 479 -20.62 -20.73 24.46
CA ALA A 479 -21.51 -20.01 23.57
C ALA A 479 -22.93 -19.79 24.11
N GLN A 480 -23.39 -20.64 25.03
CA GLN A 480 -24.68 -20.48 25.70
C GLN A 480 -24.60 -19.51 26.89
N LEU A 481 -23.47 -19.49 27.61
CA LEU A 481 -23.25 -18.62 28.77
C LEU A 481 -22.86 -17.20 28.38
N ALA A 482 -22.04 -17.06 27.34
CA ALA A 482 -21.56 -15.81 26.80
C ALA A 482 -21.87 -15.73 25.29
N PRO A 483 -23.03 -15.18 24.89
CA PRO A 483 -23.41 -15.08 23.49
C PRO A 483 -22.57 -14.06 22.71
N LEU A 484 -22.00 -13.05 23.39
CA LEU A 484 -21.06 -12.11 22.79
C LEU A 484 -19.73 -12.79 22.42
N ARG A 485 -19.12 -12.35 21.31
CA ARG A 485 -17.89 -12.93 20.75
C ARG A 485 -16.76 -11.91 20.68
N LEU A 486 -15.56 -12.34 21.09
CA LEU A 486 -14.35 -11.57 20.86
C LEU A 486 -14.06 -11.54 19.36
N TRP A 487 -13.83 -10.34 18.81
CA TRP A 487 -13.23 -10.18 17.48
C TRP A 487 -11.87 -9.51 17.63
N SER A 488 -10.82 -10.32 17.47
CA SER A 488 -9.44 -9.89 17.60
C SER A 488 -8.71 -9.94 16.25
N ALA A 489 -7.48 -9.42 16.21
CA ALA A 489 -6.58 -9.65 15.09
C ALA A 489 -6.26 -11.14 14.96
N SER A 490 -6.06 -11.61 13.74
CA SER A 490 -5.88 -13.03 13.47
C SER A 490 -4.67 -13.33 12.58
N PRO A 491 -4.06 -14.52 12.73
CA PRO A 491 -2.95 -14.91 11.89
C PRO A 491 -3.48 -15.21 10.49
N ILE A 492 -2.80 -14.68 9.46
CA ILE A 492 -3.10 -15.11 8.09
C ILE A 492 -2.57 -16.54 7.94
N PRO A 493 -3.37 -17.46 7.37
CA PRO A 493 -2.84 -18.73 6.88
C PRO A 493 -1.67 -18.50 5.91
N ARG A 494 -0.83 -19.52 5.68
CA ARG A 494 0.31 -19.43 4.75
C ARG A 494 -0.07 -18.70 3.45
N SER A 495 0.88 -17.91 2.93
CA SER A 495 0.72 -17.09 1.72
C SER A 495 0.02 -17.85 0.59
N ASN A 496 -1.20 -17.44 0.23
CA ASN A 496 -1.97 -18.07 -0.82
C ASN A 496 -1.55 -17.52 -2.19
N VAL A 497 -0.74 -18.28 -2.90
CA VAL A 497 -0.23 -17.90 -4.23
C VAL A 497 -1.36 -17.62 -5.22
N LEU A 498 -2.47 -18.37 -5.16
CA LEU A 498 -3.62 -18.11 -6.03
C LEU A 498 -4.27 -16.75 -5.73
N PHE A 499 -4.36 -16.36 -4.46
CA PHE A 499 -4.86 -15.04 -4.07
C PHE A 499 -3.93 -13.91 -4.52
N LEU A 500 -2.62 -14.06 -4.29
CA LEU A 500 -1.62 -13.05 -4.68
C LEU A 500 -1.56 -12.88 -6.20
N THR A 501 -1.63 -13.97 -6.94
CA THR A 501 -1.65 -13.95 -8.41
C THR A 501 -2.96 -13.37 -8.94
N ALA A 502 -4.12 -13.80 -8.43
CA ALA A 502 -5.43 -13.27 -8.88
C ALA A 502 -5.58 -11.76 -8.68
N THR A 503 -4.98 -11.20 -7.64
CA THR A 503 -4.96 -9.75 -7.40
C THR A 503 -3.90 -9.05 -8.26
N SER A 504 -2.67 -9.55 -8.29
CA SER A 504 -1.56 -8.88 -9.00
C SER A 504 -1.62 -9.02 -10.53
N VAL A 505 -2.32 -10.03 -11.05
CA VAL A 505 -2.33 -10.36 -12.49
C VAL A 505 -2.79 -9.21 -13.37
N ILE A 506 -3.72 -8.37 -12.93
CA ILE A 506 -4.20 -7.27 -13.77
C ILE A 506 -3.16 -6.19 -13.98
N VAL A 507 -2.41 -5.84 -12.94
CA VAL A 507 -1.35 -4.84 -13.06
C VAL A 507 -0.32 -5.29 -14.09
N PHE A 508 0.10 -6.55 -14.01
CA PHE A 508 1.06 -7.11 -14.95
C PHE A 508 0.46 -7.36 -16.34
N ALA A 509 -0.66 -8.08 -16.45
CA ALA A 509 -1.26 -8.45 -17.72
C ALA A 509 -1.69 -7.23 -18.53
N ALA A 510 -2.37 -6.25 -17.93
CA ALA A 510 -2.80 -5.04 -18.65
C ALA A 510 -1.57 -4.24 -19.13
N SER A 511 -0.56 -4.07 -18.29
CA SER A 511 0.68 -3.37 -18.66
C SER A 511 1.44 -4.12 -19.77
N PHE A 512 1.52 -5.45 -19.70
CA PHE A 512 2.17 -6.26 -20.74
C PHE A 512 1.41 -6.23 -22.07
N CYS A 513 0.08 -6.22 -22.07
CA CYS A 513 -0.70 -6.07 -23.30
C CYS A 513 -0.32 -4.79 -24.06
N TRP A 514 -0.12 -3.67 -23.36
CA TRP A 514 0.36 -2.42 -23.97
C TRP A 514 1.78 -2.52 -24.51
N VAL A 515 2.70 -3.14 -23.76
CA VAL A 515 4.10 -3.32 -24.19
C VAL A 515 4.20 -4.25 -25.41
N VAL A 516 3.46 -5.36 -25.40
CA VAL A 516 3.39 -6.29 -26.55
C VAL A 516 2.76 -5.61 -27.75
N GLY A 517 1.67 -4.87 -27.55
CA GLY A 517 1.03 -4.06 -28.59
C GLY A 517 2.01 -3.06 -29.22
N TYR A 518 2.79 -2.36 -28.40
CA TYR A 518 3.86 -1.46 -28.87
C TYR A 518 4.87 -2.19 -29.76
N VAL A 519 5.36 -3.37 -29.33
CA VAL A 519 6.32 -4.18 -30.11
C VAL A 519 5.71 -4.65 -31.43
N VAL A 520 4.45 -5.11 -31.42
CA VAL A 520 3.75 -5.58 -32.63
C VAL A 520 3.57 -4.44 -33.64
N VAL A 521 3.06 -3.29 -33.20
CA VAL A 521 2.88 -2.10 -34.05
C VAL A 521 4.22 -1.66 -34.64
N LYS A 522 5.28 -1.65 -33.81
CA LYS A 522 6.62 -1.27 -34.24
C LYS A 522 7.18 -2.23 -35.29
N LYS A 523 7.05 -3.54 -35.10
CA LYS A 523 7.48 -4.54 -36.08
C LYS A 523 6.67 -4.48 -37.37
N ALA A 524 5.36 -4.28 -37.27
CA ALA A 524 4.51 -4.09 -38.45
C ALA A 524 4.93 -2.84 -39.25
N TRP A 525 5.21 -1.73 -38.55
CA TRP A 525 5.68 -0.50 -39.17
C TRP A 525 7.06 -0.67 -39.85
N GLN A 526 8.00 -1.39 -39.21
CA GLN A 526 9.30 -1.70 -39.78
C GLN A 526 9.20 -2.59 -41.03
N ARG A 527 8.28 -3.56 -41.04
CA ARG A 527 8.02 -4.42 -42.21
C ARG A 527 7.40 -3.65 -43.38
N GLN A 528 6.51 -2.70 -43.11
CA GLN A 528 5.84 -1.90 -44.14
C GLN A 528 6.73 -0.78 -44.71
N ARG A 529 7.74 -0.32 -43.96
CA ARG A 529 8.71 0.70 -44.40
C ARG A 529 10.16 0.23 -44.21
N PRO A 530 10.62 -0.79 -44.95
CA PRO A 530 12.00 -1.26 -44.86
C PRO A 530 13.00 -0.15 -45.22
N GLY A 531 12.62 0.76 -46.12
CA GLY A 531 13.43 1.90 -46.54
C GLY A 531 13.62 3.01 -45.50
N ALA A 532 12.71 3.20 -44.54
CA ALA A 532 12.82 4.32 -43.59
C ALA A 532 13.90 4.11 -42.52
N PHE A 533 14.25 2.85 -42.23
CA PHE A 533 15.37 2.49 -41.35
C PHE A 533 16.61 2.02 -42.13
N ALA A 534 16.46 1.44 -43.32
CA ALA A 534 17.59 1.12 -44.20
C ALA A 534 18.24 2.39 -44.81
N GLN A 535 17.51 3.51 -44.91
CA GLN A 535 18.05 4.79 -45.40
C GLN A 535 19.03 5.48 -44.43
N VAL A 536 19.11 5.10 -43.15
CA VAL A 536 20.19 5.56 -42.25
C VAL A 536 21.50 4.78 -42.50
N SER A 537 21.43 3.65 -43.19
CA SER A 537 22.58 2.82 -43.58
C SER A 537 23.01 2.93 -45.05
N VAL A 538 22.23 3.56 -45.95
CA VAL A 538 22.54 3.60 -47.40
C VAL A 538 22.41 5.00 -48.04
N ALA A 539 21.89 6.03 -47.37
CA ALA A 539 21.76 7.36 -48.00
C ALA A 539 23.06 8.19 -47.89
N LEU A 540 24.01 7.99 -48.81
CA LEU A 540 24.91 9.01 -49.39
C LEU A 540 25.92 8.40 -50.39
N SER A 541 25.45 7.61 -51.35
CA SER A 541 26.13 7.43 -52.64
C SER A 541 25.59 8.45 -53.65
N SER A 542 25.78 9.73 -53.36
CA SER A 542 25.75 10.77 -54.38
C SER A 542 26.64 11.92 -53.92
N THR A 543 27.84 12.04 -54.49
CA THR A 543 28.17 13.03 -55.52
C THR A 543 29.69 12.96 -55.84
N HIS A 544 30.01 12.68 -57.11
CA HIS A 544 31.28 12.83 -57.85
C HIS A 544 32.53 11.98 -57.52
N GLY A 545 32.85 11.08 -58.46
CA GLY A 545 34.17 10.48 -58.67
C GLY A 545 34.10 9.30 -59.64
N HIS A 546 34.33 9.55 -60.93
CA HIS A 546 34.38 8.55 -61.99
C HIS A 546 35.36 7.40 -61.71
N ALA A 547 34.89 6.15 -61.84
CA ALA A 547 35.68 5.05 -62.39
C ALA A 547 34.74 3.95 -62.89
N ARG A 548 34.59 3.87 -64.21
CA ARG A 548 34.15 2.65 -64.90
C ARG A 548 35.22 1.59 -64.65
N VAL A 549 34.84 0.45 -64.09
CA VAL A 549 35.52 -0.82 -64.39
C VAL A 549 34.46 -1.81 -64.84
N SER A 550 34.74 -2.31 -66.02
CA SER A 550 34.00 -3.20 -66.89
C SER A 550 33.71 -4.57 -66.28
N SER A 551 32.65 -5.16 -66.79
CA SER A 551 32.32 -6.58 -66.74
C SER A 551 33.49 -7.46 -67.18
N ASP A 552 33.78 -8.50 -66.39
CA ASP A 552 34.09 -9.84 -66.93
C ASP A 552 33.94 -10.92 -65.84
N GLY A 553 33.26 -12.00 -66.21
CA GLY A 553 33.62 -13.40 -65.89
C GLY A 553 33.59 -13.93 -64.45
N SER A 554 32.57 -14.75 -64.19
CA SER A 554 32.53 -15.97 -63.35
C SER A 554 32.73 -15.90 -61.82
N GLU A 555 31.64 -16.28 -61.15
CA GLU A 555 31.57 -17.20 -59.99
C GLU A 555 32.53 -16.99 -58.81
N ALA A 556 31.99 -16.38 -57.75
CA ALA A 556 32.22 -16.84 -56.40
C ALA A 556 30.94 -16.65 -55.57
N GLU A 557 30.34 -17.76 -55.17
CA GLU A 557 29.37 -17.84 -54.09
C GLU A 557 29.89 -17.17 -52.81
N GLY A 558 28.99 -16.59 -52.02
CA GLY A 558 29.25 -16.29 -50.61
C GLY A 558 30.02 -15.00 -50.33
N ALA A 559 29.35 -13.85 -50.48
CA ALA A 559 29.75 -12.65 -49.77
C ALA A 559 28.52 -11.87 -49.30
N GLU A 560 27.92 -12.32 -48.19
CA GLU A 560 27.34 -11.33 -47.27
C GLU A 560 28.44 -10.27 -47.03
N PRO A 561 28.15 -8.96 -47.13
CA PRO A 561 29.16 -7.94 -46.87
C PRO A 561 29.70 -8.17 -45.45
N LYS A 562 30.97 -8.59 -45.35
CA LYS A 562 31.68 -8.81 -44.06
C LYS A 562 31.34 -7.66 -43.12
N ARG A 563 30.68 -7.96 -42.01
CA ARG A 563 30.23 -7.01 -40.99
C ARG A 563 31.45 -6.21 -40.51
N ALA A 564 31.69 -5.02 -41.09
CA ALA A 564 32.84 -4.20 -40.75
C ALA A 564 32.61 -3.58 -39.36
N PHE A 565 33.33 -4.10 -38.36
CA PHE A 565 33.34 -3.57 -37.00
C PHE A 565 33.97 -2.18 -36.95
N THR A 566 33.40 -1.31 -36.13
CA THR A 566 34.01 -0.01 -35.81
C THR A 566 35.29 -0.21 -35.00
N HIS A 567 36.23 0.75 -35.05
CA HIS A 567 37.41 0.73 -34.19
C HIS A 567 37.07 0.67 -32.69
N PHE A 568 35.89 1.19 -32.31
CA PHE A 568 35.34 1.05 -30.97
C PHE A 568 35.00 -0.41 -30.63
N GLU A 569 34.23 -1.08 -31.49
CA GLU A 569 33.85 -2.50 -31.33
C GLU A 569 35.09 -3.40 -31.30
N LEU A 570 36.10 -3.11 -32.13
CA LEU A 570 37.35 -3.87 -32.18
C LEU A 570 38.21 -3.69 -30.90
N ALA A 571 38.24 -2.49 -30.31
CA ALA A 571 39.06 -2.19 -29.14
C ALA A 571 38.39 -2.62 -27.82
N THR A 572 37.06 -2.50 -27.73
CA THR A 572 36.29 -2.78 -26.50
C THR A 572 35.68 -4.19 -26.48
N GLY A 573 35.55 -4.84 -27.63
CA GLY A 573 34.81 -6.09 -27.78
C GLY A 573 33.27 -5.93 -27.67
N ALA A 574 32.77 -4.72 -27.44
CA ALA A 574 31.34 -4.46 -27.26
C ALA A 574 30.65 -4.15 -28.59
N GLU A 575 29.80 -5.06 -29.08
CA GLU A 575 29.02 -4.86 -30.31
C GLU A 575 27.93 -3.78 -30.12
N LEU A 576 28.03 -2.66 -30.85
CA LEU A 576 27.11 -1.53 -30.73
C LEU A 576 25.68 -1.87 -31.19
N GLN A 577 25.52 -2.91 -32.01
CA GLN A 577 24.24 -3.30 -32.60
C GLN A 577 23.38 -4.23 -31.72
N ASN A 578 23.93 -4.85 -30.67
CA ASN A 578 23.26 -5.96 -29.99
C ASN A 578 22.43 -5.57 -28.76
N ARG A 579 22.29 -4.28 -28.43
CA ARG A 579 21.46 -3.83 -27.31
C ARG A 579 19.98 -3.69 -27.71
N PHE A 580 19.16 -4.54 -27.10
CA PHE A 580 17.68 -4.57 -27.13
C PHE A 580 17.11 -4.57 -25.71
N GLY A 581 15.83 -4.23 -25.53
CA GLY A 581 15.25 -4.03 -24.19
C GLY A 581 14.69 -2.62 -23.97
N VAL A 582 14.56 -2.21 -22.71
CA VAL A 582 14.01 -0.91 -22.31
C VAL A 582 15.07 0.19 -22.49
N MET A 583 15.15 0.72 -23.70
CA MET A 583 16.06 1.80 -24.05
C MET A 583 15.47 2.64 -25.18
N CYS A 584 15.91 3.88 -25.28
CA CYS A 584 15.51 4.76 -26.36
C CYS A 584 16.06 4.28 -27.71
N GLU A 585 15.44 4.75 -28.79
CA GLU A 585 16.04 4.61 -30.12
C GLU A 585 17.25 5.54 -30.27
N TYR A 586 18.31 5.01 -30.88
CA TYR A 586 19.51 5.75 -31.19
C TYR A 586 20.26 5.13 -32.38
N ASP A 587 21.01 5.99 -33.06
CA ASP A 587 21.87 5.61 -34.17
C ASP A 587 23.13 4.96 -33.61
N ASN A 588 23.47 3.73 -34.01
CA ASN A 588 24.64 3.03 -33.46
C ASN A 588 25.97 3.57 -34.03
N PHE A 589 25.95 4.10 -35.25
CA PHE A 589 27.13 4.55 -35.98
C PHE A 589 26.83 5.80 -36.81
N VAL A 590 27.88 6.57 -37.11
CA VAL A 590 27.86 7.70 -38.04
C VAL A 590 28.92 7.46 -39.10
N TYR A 591 28.60 7.75 -40.36
CA TYR A 591 29.55 7.65 -41.46
C TYR A 591 30.26 8.98 -41.68
N PHE A 592 31.58 8.97 -41.63
CA PHE A 592 32.41 10.10 -42.06
C PHE A 592 33.37 9.61 -43.14
N LYS A 593 33.32 10.24 -44.33
CA LYS A 593 34.20 9.94 -45.47
C LYS A 593 34.27 8.43 -45.83
N GLY A 594 33.12 7.74 -45.79
CA GLY A 594 33.03 6.31 -46.11
C GLY A 594 33.45 5.35 -45.00
N LEU A 595 33.94 5.84 -43.84
CA LEU A 595 34.30 5.03 -42.68
C LEU A 595 33.22 5.07 -41.60
N ARG A 596 33.02 3.95 -40.91
CA ARG A 596 32.01 3.76 -39.86
C ARG A 596 32.59 4.12 -38.48
N PHE A 597 32.06 5.17 -37.85
CA PHE A 597 32.44 5.57 -36.49
C PHE A 597 31.31 5.28 -35.50
N ALA A 598 31.65 5.02 -34.23
CA ALA A 598 30.66 4.92 -33.16
C ALA A 598 30.00 6.29 -32.95
N SER A 599 28.68 6.33 -32.85
CA SER A 599 27.97 7.57 -32.51
C SER A 599 28.12 7.90 -31.02
N ALA A 600 27.88 9.16 -30.63
CA ALA A 600 27.86 9.56 -29.22
C ALA A 600 26.82 8.77 -28.40
N ASP A 601 25.63 8.54 -28.98
CA ASP A 601 24.61 7.68 -28.36
C ASP A 601 25.06 6.22 -28.33
N GLY A 602 25.78 5.74 -29.33
CA GLY A 602 26.32 4.39 -29.39
C GLY A 602 27.34 4.13 -28.28
N ILE A 603 28.27 5.06 -28.05
CA ILE A 603 29.27 4.96 -26.97
C ILE A 603 28.56 4.98 -25.60
N TYR A 604 27.71 5.97 -25.38
CA TYR A 604 27.04 6.17 -24.10
C TYR A 604 26.02 5.06 -23.76
N CYS A 605 25.17 4.66 -24.72
CA CYS A 605 24.17 3.63 -24.50
C CYS A 605 24.77 2.21 -24.34
N ASN A 606 26.02 2.01 -24.76
CA ASN A 606 26.78 0.79 -24.45
C ASN A 606 27.52 0.85 -23.11
N GLY A 607 27.34 1.93 -22.34
CA GLY A 607 27.87 2.06 -20.98
C GLY A 607 29.30 2.61 -20.94
N PHE A 608 29.69 3.46 -21.90
CA PHE A 608 31.01 4.06 -21.91
C PHE A 608 30.98 5.59 -21.96
N VAL A 609 31.97 6.22 -21.34
CA VAL A 609 32.20 7.68 -21.35
C VAL A 609 33.69 7.95 -21.49
N ILE A 610 34.05 9.00 -22.23
CA ILE A 610 35.44 9.43 -22.40
C ILE A 610 35.78 10.49 -21.36
N ALA A 611 36.66 10.18 -20.42
CA ALA A 611 37.20 11.12 -19.45
C ALA A 611 38.31 11.97 -20.08
N ASN A 612 38.08 13.28 -20.14
CA ASN A 612 39.01 14.33 -20.58
C ASN A 612 39.64 14.11 -21.97
N GLY A 613 38.98 13.34 -22.84
CA GLY A 613 39.51 12.97 -24.15
C GLY A 613 40.70 12.00 -24.10
N LYS A 614 41.04 11.45 -22.93
CA LYS A 614 42.23 10.62 -22.70
C LYS A 614 41.91 9.16 -22.39
N PHE A 615 40.84 8.92 -21.63
CA PHE A 615 40.51 7.59 -21.13
C PHE A 615 39.07 7.23 -21.45
N LEU A 616 38.83 6.09 -22.07
CA LEU A 616 37.52 5.48 -22.19
C LEU A 616 37.24 4.66 -20.92
N LEU A 617 36.19 5.05 -20.21
CA LEU A 617 35.76 4.47 -18.95
C LEU A 617 34.41 3.78 -19.15
N ALA A 618 34.21 2.63 -18.52
CA ALA A 618 32.88 2.06 -18.34
C ALA A 618 32.11 2.91 -17.31
N THR A 619 30.84 3.23 -17.57
CA THR A 619 30.03 4.06 -16.69
C THR A 619 29.64 3.36 -15.40
N GLU A 620 29.60 2.03 -15.41
CA GLU A 620 29.39 1.19 -14.21
C GLU A 620 30.57 1.28 -13.23
N ASP A 621 31.78 1.47 -13.75
CA ASP A 621 33.00 1.54 -12.93
C ASP A 621 33.27 2.94 -12.37
N LEU A 622 32.62 3.99 -12.89
CA LEU A 622 32.85 5.38 -12.45
C LEU A 622 32.65 5.57 -10.95
N LEU A 623 31.62 4.96 -10.36
CA LEU A 623 31.37 5.05 -8.92
C LEU A 623 32.50 4.37 -8.12
N ALA A 624 32.96 3.21 -8.59
CA ALA A 624 34.06 2.49 -7.98
C ALA A 624 35.38 3.28 -8.09
N ILE A 625 35.65 3.93 -9.24
CA ILE A 625 36.82 4.78 -9.44
C ILE A 625 36.79 5.98 -8.47
N VAL A 626 35.65 6.65 -8.33
CA VAL A 626 35.49 7.76 -7.39
C VAL A 626 35.73 7.30 -5.95
N ALA A 627 35.17 6.14 -5.56
CA ALA A 627 35.37 5.56 -4.24
C ALA A 627 36.83 5.16 -3.98
N MET A 628 37.49 4.50 -4.94
CA MET A 628 38.92 4.15 -4.85
C MET A 628 39.79 5.40 -4.68
N LYS A 629 39.44 6.49 -5.35
CA LYS A 629 40.16 7.76 -5.25
C LYS A 629 39.95 8.47 -3.91
N LEU A 630 38.73 8.46 -3.38
CA LEU A 630 38.42 9.04 -2.06
C LEU A 630 39.07 8.26 -0.91
N LEU A 631 38.98 6.92 -0.97
CA LEU A 631 39.49 6.03 0.07
C LEU A 631 40.98 5.70 -0.08
N ARG A 632 41.63 6.13 -1.17
CA ARG A 632 43.01 5.80 -1.55
C ARG A 632 43.32 4.29 -1.49
N THR A 633 42.29 3.46 -1.68
CA THR A 633 42.36 2.00 -1.54
C THR A 633 41.77 1.36 -2.78
N ARG A 634 42.40 0.29 -3.27
CA ARG A 634 41.89 -0.48 -4.41
C ARG A 634 40.72 -1.36 -3.97
N LEU A 635 39.51 -1.03 -4.42
CA LEU A 635 38.29 -1.76 -4.07
C LEU A 635 37.99 -2.92 -5.03
N ARG A 636 38.25 -2.72 -6.33
CA ARG A 636 37.99 -3.70 -7.40
C ARG A 636 38.94 -3.45 -8.58
N ASN A 637 39.15 -4.47 -9.40
CA ASN A 637 39.88 -4.35 -10.66
C ASN A 637 39.00 -3.64 -11.70
N VAL A 638 39.39 -2.43 -12.09
CA VAL A 638 38.73 -1.60 -13.10
C VAL A 638 39.71 -1.37 -14.25
N TYR A 639 39.22 -1.47 -15.48
CA TYR A 639 40.03 -1.33 -16.69
C TYR A 639 39.57 -0.16 -17.55
N THR A 640 40.53 0.50 -18.21
CA THR A 640 40.29 1.68 -19.03
C THR A 640 41.11 1.62 -20.30
N TYR A 641 40.59 2.18 -21.40
CA TYR A 641 41.32 2.22 -22.67
C TYR A 641 41.82 3.65 -22.92
N GLU A 642 43.08 3.78 -23.31
CA GLU A 642 43.63 5.08 -23.67
C GLU A 642 43.13 5.51 -25.06
N VAL A 643 42.74 6.77 -25.16
CA VAL A 643 42.25 7.41 -26.38
C VAL A 643 43.42 8.12 -27.06
N ASP A 644 43.75 7.71 -28.27
CA ASP A 644 44.79 8.30 -29.12
C ASP A 644 44.16 8.93 -30.37
N GLY A 645 43.91 10.24 -30.30
CA GLY A 645 43.21 10.98 -31.35
C GLY A 645 41.81 10.41 -31.61
N SER A 646 41.62 9.82 -32.80
CA SER A 646 40.36 9.18 -33.20
C SER A 646 40.34 7.65 -33.04
N LYS A 647 41.33 7.06 -32.36
CA LYS A 647 41.46 5.62 -32.15
C LYS A 647 41.57 5.28 -30.67
N LEU A 648 41.19 4.05 -30.33
CA LEU A 648 41.38 3.47 -29.00
C LEU A 648 42.56 2.50 -29.05
N LYS A 649 43.43 2.54 -28.03
CA LYS A 649 44.42 1.48 -27.86
C LYS A 649 43.70 0.17 -27.55
N GLN A 650 44.15 -0.92 -28.16
CA GLN A 650 43.58 -2.27 -27.96
C GLN A 650 43.95 -2.88 -26.59
N THR A 651 44.93 -2.30 -25.90
CA THR A 651 45.38 -2.76 -24.58
C THR A 651 44.62 -2.02 -23.47
N ALA A 652 43.94 -2.78 -22.63
CA ALA A 652 43.27 -2.26 -21.44
C ALA A 652 44.30 -1.97 -20.32
N GLN A 653 44.20 -0.78 -19.71
CA GLN A 653 45.02 -0.38 -18.57
C GLN A 653 44.23 -0.53 -17.27
N LEU A 654 44.86 -1.12 -16.26
CA LEU A 654 44.29 -1.26 -14.92
C LEU A 654 44.34 0.07 -14.15
N VAL A 655 43.24 0.44 -13.49
CA VAL A 655 43.11 1.69 -12.73
C VAL A 655 43.56 1.52 -11.28
N TYR A 656 44.42 2.43 -10.83
CA TYR A 656 44.81 2.66 -9.46
C TYR A 656 44.26 4.01 -8.96
N PRO A 657 44.22 4.27 -7.62
CA PRO A 657 43.74 5.53 -7.07
C PRO A 657 44.37 6.80 -7.67
N ASP A 658 45.62 6.68 -8.15
CA ASP A 658 46.40 7.78 -8.73
C ASP A 658 46.39 7.81 -10.27
N THR A 659 45.82 6.81 -10.95
CA THR A 659 45.83 6.71 -12.42
C THR A 659 45.03 7.83 -13.10
N LEU A 660 43.91 8.26 -12.50
CA LEU A 660 43.02 9.29 -13.06
C LEU A 660 42.97 10.50 -12.13
N SER A 661 43.16 11.72 -12.64
CA SER A 661 43.02 12.94 -11.83
C SER A 661 41.56 13.31 -11.59
N TRP A 662 41.27 14.13 -10.56
CA TRP A 662 39.92 14.70 -10.37
C TRP A 662 39.47 15.53 -11.57
N LYS A 663 40.41 16.19 -12.24
CA LYS A 663 40.15 16.90 -13.50
C LYS A 663 39.68 15.92 -14.57
N ASP A 664 40.28 14.74 -14.67
CA ASP A 664 39.86 13.75 -15.67
C ASP A 664 38.42 13.26 -15.44
N LEU A 665 38.05 12.97 -14.19
CA LEU A 665 36.71 12.50 -13.80
C LEU A 665 35.63 13.58 -13.92
N LEU A 666 35.95 14.83 -13.63
CA LEU A 666 35.03 15.97 -13.80
C LEU A 666 34.89 16.39 -15.27
N HIS A 667 35.65 15.76 -16.18
CA HIS A 667 35.68 16.09 -17.60
C HIS A 667 35.13 15.00 -18.54
N PRO A 668 33.95 14.42 -18.26
CA PRO A 668 33.39 13.39 -19.14
C PRO A 668 32.91 13.98 -20.47
N ASN A 669 33.02 13.19 -21.54
CA ASN A 669 32.60 13.52 -22.89
C ASN A 669 32.12 12.26 -23.62
N VAL A 670 31.33 12.45 -24.66
CA VAL A 670 30.86 11.41 -25.60
C VAL A 670 31.13 11.81 -27.05
N ASP A 671 31.85 12.92 -27.26
CA ASP A 671 32.24 13.35 -28.60
C ASP A 671 32.93 12.22 -29.34
N ILE A 672 32.53 12.09 -30.60
CA ILE A 672 33.15 11.21 -31.57
C ILE A 672 34.64 11.49 -31.54
N LEU A 673 35.41 10.41 -31.47
CA LEU A 673 36.78 10.30 -31.92
C LEU A 673 36.92 10.94 -33.33
N THR A 674 36.97 12.28 -33.43
CA THR A 674 37.17 13.06 -34.66
C THR A 674 38.60 13.54 -34.74
#